data_AF-A0A7Z9BMD4-F1
#
_entry.id   AF-A0A7Z9BMD4-F1
#
_cell.length_a   1.000
_cell.length_b   1.000
_cell.length_c   1.000
_cell.angle_alpha   90.00
_cell.angle_beta   90.00
_cell.angle_gamma   90.00
#
_symmetry.space_group_name_H-M   'P 1'
#
loop_
_entity.id
_entity.type
_entity.pdbx_description
1 polymer ?
#
loop_
_entity_poly.entity_id
_entity_poly.type
_entity_poly.pdbx_seq_one_letter_code
_entity_poly.pdbx_strand_id
1 'polypeptide(L)'
;MSINFGREICGDLTSAETREWLVTNGIGGYASGTIAGLLTRRYHGLLVAALNPPLGRTLLVTKLDEIVEYHEQVYPLYTNRWSGGAINGYGHHHIEKFHLDRTIPTWKFACADTLLEKRIWMQPEANITYVRYSLTRASGPITLTLKAFVNYRDYHSDTHAWNWKMQAEAVENGLCITAFPQASPIYLLTDRGTVQPTHQWCYNFDLAREHDRGLMDHEDHLHIATFSATLHPGESFCFVASTEPNPGLNAEAALELRRTYERKLLGYWQDSCPSNIREVPEWVQQLVFAADQFVVNRAIPENPIGKTIIAGYPWFGDWGRDTMISLPGITMTTGRLQITRAILYTYSKCVEEGMLPNRFTDTGETPDYNTVDATLWYFEAIRQYYDLTEDIDIVENLFPVLADIIQYHCRGTRYNIHLDPADGLLYAGEQGSQLTWMDAKIGDWVVTPRIGKPVEINALWYNALRIMGKFARQIGRPYQEYDALADRALARFERFWNPDLGYCYDVIDGIYGDDASLRPNQIFAVSLPHSALSPDQQRAVVETCGRYLLTSSGLRSLAPNHFHYRGYYEGNPVQRDSAYHQGTVWAWLLGPFVIAHLRVFQNPTVARSFLEPISNHLTTGGLGTISEIFDGNAPMYPPGLYCPSLVSGRSSAGLVSHRTLDRGSWKIMGLKAVLFDFNGIIINDESIHEQLIAELLLSENLRSKPEEIRKFSLGRSDRACLTDLLTYRGRVVSNTYLNQLIERKSISYRNYLEQLEQLPLYLGLENFLQQLQLADLKLGIVTGALRAEVELVLTRSGLKDYFPVIVAGDDITLSKPEPEGYLLGLQRLNEAYPYLNLQPSECLAVEDTCVGIIAAGRAGMQVAGVAHTYPLHILQRWANWAVDRFSDLELERIQKNFLEEPLQSQV
;
A
#
# COMPACT_ATOMS: atom_id res chain seq x y z
N MET A 1 -9.79 -4.15 -10.70
CA MET A 1 -10.44 -3.30 -9.73
C MET A 1 -10.93 -2.17 -10.57
N SER A 2 -12.24 -2.08 -10.77
CA SER A 2 -12.82 -0.92 -11.47
C SER A 2 -12.94 0.19 -10.44
N ILE A 3 -12.18 1.27 -10.58
CA ILE A 3 -12.35 2.47 -9.74
C ILE A 3 -13.64 3.13 -10.20
N ASN A 4 -14.68 2.95 -9.40
CA ASN A 4 -16.04 3.26 -9.78
C ASN A 4 -16.83 3.69 -8.54
N PHE A 5 -17.52 4.81 -8.64
CA PHE A 5 -18.30 5.41 -7.56
C PHE A 5 -19.71 5.70 -8.04
N GLY A 6 -20.71 5.33 -7.24
CA GLY A 6 -22.11 5.66 -7.50
C GLY A 6 -22.52 6.95 -6.81
N ARG A 7 -23.83 7.21 -6.78
CA ARG A 7 -24.43 8.42 -6.20
C ARG A 7 -24.11 8.59 -4.72
N GLU A 8 -23.88 7.51 -3.99
CA GLU A 8 -23.54 7.52 -2.57
C GLU A 8 -22.22 8.23 -2.26
N ILE A 9 -21.25 8.18 -3.19
CA ILE A 9 -19.99 8.92 -3.08
C ILE A 9 -20.04 10.19 -3.91
N CYS A 10 -20.53 10.13 -5.16
CA CYS A 10 -20.51 11.27 -6.06
C CYS A 10 -21.47 12.38 -5.63
N GLY A 11 -22.60 12.04 -5.00
CA GLY A 11 -23.59 13.00 -4.52
C GLY A 11 -23.27 13.60 -3.16
N ASP A 12 -22.30 13.06 -2.42
CA ASP A 12 -21.80 13.65 -1.18
C ASP A 12 -20.57 14.52 -1.47
N LEU A 13 -20.71 15.84 -1.31
CA LEU A 13 -19.65 16.77 -1.69
C LEU A 13 -18.33 16.51 -0.93
N THR A 14 -18.40 16.21 0.37
CA THR A 14 -17.22 15.95 1.20
C THR A 14 -16.45 14.71 0.72
N SER A 15 -17.16 13.65 0.33
CA SER A 15 -16.55 12.46 -0.26
C SER A 15 -16.04 12.68 -1.68
N ALA A 16 -16.77 13.44 -2.51
CA ALA A 16 -16.41 13.65 -3.91
C ALA A 16 -15.25 14.65 -4.08
N GLU A 17 -15.12 15.65 -3.22
CA GLU A 17 -14.05 16.67 -3.30
C GLU A 17 -12.68 16.16 -2.82
N THR A 18 -12.65 15.08 -2.04
CA THR A 18 -11.39 14.44 -1.56
C THR A 18 -10.80 13.45 -2.58
N ARG A 19 -11.50 13.18 -3.67
CA ARG A 19 -11.10 12.24 -4.72
C ARG A 19 -10.72 12.99 -5.98
N GLU A 20 -9.45 12.90 -6.33
CA GLU A 20 -8.82 13.68 -7.40
C GLU A 20 -8.38 12.76 -8.53
N TRP A 21 -8.61 13.18 -9.77
CA TRP A 21 -8.16 12.47 -10.96
C TRP A 21 -6.97 13.19 -11.58
N LEU A 22 -6.08 12.45 -12.25
CA LEU A 22 -4.92 12.97 -12.96
C LEU A 22 -4.84 12.36 -14.36
N VAL A 23 -4.62 13.22 -15.36
CA VAL A 23 -4.30 12.82 -16.73
C VAL A 23 -3.03 13.54 -17.15
N THR A 24 -2.07 12.82 -17.74
CA THR A 24 -0.79 13.39 -18.19
C THR A 24 -0.57 13.15 -19.68
N ASN A 25 0.32 13.96 -20.27
CA ASN A 25 0.64 13.94 -21.70
C ASN A 25 2.06 13.45 -22.02
N GLY A 26 2.87 13.02 -21.03
CA GLY A 26 4.22 12.51 -21.29
C GLY A 26 5.28 13.57 -21.65
N ILE A 27 4.96 14.86 -21.51
CA ILE A 27 5.93 15.97 -21.67
C ILE A 27 5.94 16.90 -20.44
N GLY A 28 5.41 16.45 -19.30
CA GLY A 28 5.32 17.25 -18.07
C GLY A 28 3.98 17.97 -17.88
N GLY A 29 3.17 18.11 -18.94
CA GLY A 29 1.83 18.69 -18.87
C GLY A 29 0.78 17.73 -18.32
N TYR A 30 -0.26 18.29 -17.70
CA TYR A 30 -1.33 17.50 -17.08
C TYR A 30 -2.68 18.23 -17.02
N ALA A 31 -3.73 17.44 -16.76
CA ALA A 31 -5.04 17.88 -16.36
C ALA A 31 -5.42 17.18 -15.04
N SER A 32 -6.04 17.90 -14.12
CA SER A 32 -6.46 17.35 -12.83
C SER A 32 -7.63 18.14 -12.22
N GLY A 33 -8.44 17.46 -11.41
CA GLY A 33 -9.53 18.04 -10.65
C GLY A 33 -10.16 17.02 -9.71
N THR A 34 -11.26 17.39 -9.06
CA THR A 34 -12.05 16.49 -8.20
C THR A 34 -13.13 15.75 -8.97
N ILE A 35 -13.69 14.68 -8.39
CA ILE A 35 -14.92 14.05 -8.92
C ILE A 35 -16.07 15.06 -8.99
N ALA A 36 -16.20 15.93 -7.99
CA ALA A 36 -17.27 16.93 -7.90
C ALA A 36 -17.19 18.06 -8.94
N GLY A 37 -16.08 18.17 -9.69
CA GLY A 37 -15.80 19.30 -10.58
C GLY A 37 -15.47 20.60 -9.83
N LEU A 38 -15.26 20.51 -8.52
CA LEU A 38 -14.89 21.60 -7.62
C LEU A 38 -13.38 21.83 -7.67
N LEU A 39 -12.96 23.10 -7.73
CA LEU A 39 -11.57 23.49 -7.53
C LEU A 39 -11.29 23.51 -6.03
N THR A 40 -10.28 22.77 -5.60
CA THR A 40 -9.84 22.79 -4.19
C THR A 40 -8.36 23.12 -4.05
N ARG A 41 -7.65 23.27 -5.17
CA ARG A 41 -6.21 23.49 -5.26
C ARG A 41 -5.86 24.45 -6.38
N ARG A 42 -4.76 25.17 -6.23
CA ARG A 42 -4.15 25.98 -7.31
C ARG A 42 -3.57 25.12 -8.45
N TYR A 43 -3.52 23.81 -8.26
CA TYR A 43 -2.99 22.83 -9.23
C TYR A 43 -4.09 22.15 -10.06
N HIS A 44 -5.36 22.49 -9.83
CA HIS A 44 -6.46 22.00 -10.67
C HIS A 44 -6.53 22.77 -11.98
N GLY A 45 -6.77 22.04 -13.07
CA GLY A 45 -6.74 22.58 -14.41
C GLY A 45 -7.15 21.54 -15.45
N LEU A 46 -7.85 21.97 -16.50
CA LEU A 46 -8.04 21.17 -17.70
C LEU A 46 -6.82 21.20 -18.62
N LEU A 47 -5.99 22.24 -18.55
CA LEU A 47 -4.70 22.29 -19.24
C LEU A 47 -3.68 23.04 -18.38
N VAL A 48 -2.84 22.28 -17.69
CA VAL A 48 -1.58 22.76 -17.13
C VAL A 48 -0.48 22.34 -18.10
N ALA A 49 -0.08 23.25 -18.97
CA ALA A 49 0.83 22.99 -20.07
C ALA A 49 2.29 23.06 -19.62
N ALA A 50 3.12 22.09 -20.00
CA ALA A 50 4.57 22.23 -19.88
C ALA A 50 5.07 23.04 -21.08
N LEU A 51 5.35 24.34 -20.87
CA LEU A 51 5.80 25.24 -21.93
C LEU A 51 7.31 25.09 -22.21
N ASN A 52 8.06 24.45 -21.30
CA ASN A 52 9.45 24.07 -21.49
C ASN A 52 9.68 22.62 -21.04
N PRO A 53 9.16 21.62 -21.79
CA PRO A 53 9.12 20.22 -21.34
C PRO A 53 10.44 19.67 -20.75
N PRO A 54 10.40 18.98 -19.60
CA PRO A 54 9.21 18.63 -18.82
C PRO A 54 8.77 19.69 -17.79
N LEU A 55 9.35 20.88 -17.86
CA LEU A 55 9.24 21.97 -16.88
C LEU A 55 8.40 23.14 -17.44
N GLY A 56 8.34 24.24 -16.68
CA GLY A 56 7.58 25.44 -17.08
C GLY A 56 6.07 25.18 -17.12
N ARG A 57 5.56 24.43 -16.15
CA ARG A 57 4.14 24.09 -16.00
C ARG A 57 3.32 25.36 -15.76
N THR A 58 2.40 25.65 -16.68
CA THR A 58 1.61 26.87 -16.69
C THR A 58 0.12 26.51 -16.74
N LEU A 59 -0.68 27.01 -15.80
CA LEU A 59 -2.14 26.85 -15.85
C LEU A 59 -2.69 27.75 -16.96
N LEU A 60 -3.24 27.13 -18.01
CA LEU A 60 -3.82 27.83 -19.17
C LEU A 60 -5.35 27.75 -19.18
N VAL A 61 -5.89 26.57 -18.92
CA VAL A 61 -7.35 26.35 -18.87
C VAL A 61 -7.71 25.76 -17.52
N THR A 62 -8.45 26.52 -16.72
CA THR A 62 -8.81 26.14 -15.36
C THR A 62 -9.89 25.07 -15.37
N LYS A 63 -11.07 25.39 -15.88
CA LYS A 63 -12.22 24.48 -15.90
C LYS A 63 -13.29 24.92 -16.90
N LEU A 64 -14.28 24.05 -17.07
CA LEU A 64 -15.54 24.37 -17.71
C LEU A 64 -16.63 24.40 -16.63
N ASP A 65 -17.52 25.38 -16.68
CA ASP A 65 -18.81 25.30 -16.00
C ASP A 65 -19.87 24.87 -17.01
N GLU A 66 -20.32 23.62 -16.91
CA GLU A 66 -21.26 23.02 -17.84
C GLU A 66 -22.72 23.15 -17.38
N ILE A 67 -23.61 23.46 -18.32
CA ILE A 67 -25.04 23.60 -18.09
C ILE A 67 -25.78 22.81 -19.17
N VAL A 68 -26.73 21.97 -18.76
CA VAL A 68 -27.64 21.25 -19.65
C VAL A 68 -29.03 21.85 -19.55
N GLU A 69 -29.59 22.27 -20.68
CA GLU A 69 -30.99 22.66 -20.78
C GLU A 69 -31.78 21.54 -21.45
N TYR A 70 -32.86 21.11 -20.79
CA TYR A 70 -33.67 19.99 -21.24
C TYR A 70 -35.12 20.12 -20.75
N HIS A 71 -36.08 20.09 -21.69
CA HIS A 71 -37.52 20.32 -21.42
C HIS A 71 -37.78 21.57 -20.57
N GLU A 72 -37.18 22.70 -20.96
CA GLU A 72 -37.27 24.00 -20.27
C GLU A 72 -36.68 24.03 -18.85
N GLN A 73 -36.04 22.95 -18.40
CA GLN A 73 -35.31 22.89 -17.13
C GLN A 73 -33.81 23.06 -17.36
N VAL A 74 -33.15 23.70 -16.41
CA VAL A 74 -31.71 23.97 -16.43
C VAL A 74 -31.03 23.12 -15.35
N TYR A 75 -30.03 22.33 -15.77
CA TYR A 75 -29.25 21.45 -14.92
C TYR A 75 -27.77 21.88 -14.96
N PRO A 76 -27.28 22.62 -13.96
CA PRO A 76 -25.85 22.87 -13.82
C PRO A 76 -25.13 21.55 -13.50
N LEU A 77 -24.07 21.22 -14.23
CA LEU A 77 -23.24 20.04 -13.97
C LEU A 77 -21.93 20.38 -13.26
N TYR A 78 -21.63 21.66 -13.11
CA TYR A 78 -20.50 22.16 -12.35
C TYR A 78 -20.79 22.30 -10.86
N THR A 79 -19.74 22.32 -10.04
CA THR A 79 -19.79 22.73 -8.63
C THR A 79 -18.70 23.77 -8.40
N ASN A 80 -19.06 24.92 -7.81
CA ASN A 80 -18.12 25.97 -7.42
C ASN A 80 -18.32 26.33 -5.94
N ARG A 81 -17.23 26.62 -5.24
CA ARG A 81 -17.22 27.15 -3.87
C ARG A 81 -16.50 28.49 -3.87
N TRP A 82 -17.07 29.45 -3.17
CA TRP A 82 -16.57 30.82 -3.05
C TRP A 82 -16.00 31.06 -1.65
N SER A 83 -15.08 32.01 -1.49
CA SER A 83 -14.43 32.31 -0.20
C SER A 83 -15.39 32.62 0.97
N GLY A 84 -16.62 33.06 0.66
CA GLY A 84 -17.70 33.21 1.66
C GLY A 84 -18.38 31.91 2.08
N GLY A 85 -17.91 30.75 1.64
CA GLY A 85 -18.48 29.41 1.90
C GLY A 85 -19.68 29.03 1.02
N ALA A 86 -20.14 29.93 0.15
CA ALA A 86 -21.28 29.67 -0.73
C ALA A 86 -20.92 28.63 -1.79
N ILE A 87 -21.80 27.64 -2.00
CA ILE A 87 -21.69 26.64 -3.06
C ILE A 87 -22.73 26.94 -4.16
N ASN A 88 -22.31 26.88 -5.42
CA ASN A 88 -23.14 27.12 -6.60
C ASN A 88 -23.08 25.92 -7.57
N GLY A 89 -24.15 25.71 -8.33
CA GLY A 89 -24.29 24.69 -9.36
C GLY A 89 -24.79 23.36 -8.81
N TYR A 90 -24.17 22.85 -7.73
CA TYR A 90 -24.48 21.55 -7.12
C TYR A 90 -24.47 20.39 -8.14
N GLY A 91 -23.63 20.49 -9.18
CA GLY A 91 -23.57 19.50 -10.27
C GLY A 91 -23.21 18.09 -9.84
N HIS A 92 -22.52 17.96 -8.71
CA HIS A 92 -22.21 16.66 -8.09
C HIS A 92 -23.49 15.85 -7.75
N HIS A 93 -24.63 16.49 -7.46
CA HIS A 93 -25.90 15.79 -7.26
C HIS A 93 -26.42 15.08 -8.53
N HIS A 94 -26.00 15.55 -9.71
CA HIS A 94 -26.39 14.99 -11.00
C HIS A 94 -25.45 13.86 -11.45
N ILE A 95 -24.31 13.65 -10.79
CA ILE A 95 -23.40 12.54 -11.11
C ILE A 95 -24.05 11.23 -10.66
N GLU A 96 -24.53 10.46 -11.62
CA GLU A 96 -25.03 9.10 -11.38
C GLU A 96 -23.87 8.13 -11.14
N LYS A 97 -22.75 8.34 -11.84
CA LYS A 97 -21.60 7.47 -11.79
C LYS A 97 -20.32 8.21 -12.17
N PHE A 98 -19.25 7.98 -11.41
CA PHE A 98 -17.88 8.26 -11.84
C PHE A 98 -17.13 6.95 -12.06
N HIS A 99 -16.33 6.86 -13.11
CA HIS A 99 -15.43 5.74 -13.35
C HIS A 99 -14.10 6.22 -13.95
N LEU A 100 -12.99 5.67 -13.46
CA LEU A 100 -11.69 5.83 -14.09
C LEU A 100 -11.45 4.66 -15.06
N ASP A 101 -11.67 4.90 -16.36
CA ASP A 101 -11.36 3.95 -17.46
C ASP A 101 -9.85 3.99 -17.70
N ARG A 102 -9.10 3.18 -16.95
CA ARG A 102 -7.62 3.17 -16.87
C ARG A 102 -7.06 4.50 -16.40
N THR A 103 -6.79 5.44 -17.31
CA THR A 103 -6.35 6.80 -16.98
C THR A 103 -7.38 7.88 -17.36
N ILE A 104 -8.51 7.49 -17.93
CA ILE A 104 -9.51 8.40 -18.50
C ILE A 104 -10.67 8.58 -17.49
N PRO A 105 -10.73 9.71 -16.76
CA PRO A 105 -11.87 9.97 -15.88
C PRO A 105 -13.14 10.18 -16.71
N THR A 106 -14.20 9.49 -16.28
CA THR A 106 -15.49 9.45 -16.97
C THR A 106 -16.62 9.70 -15.98
N TRP A 107 -17.51 10.63 -16.30
CA TRP A 107 -18.72 10.93 -15.54
C TRP A 107 -19.94 10.55 -16.34
N LYS A 108 -20.99 10.08 -15.67
CA LYS A 108 -22.34 9.98 -16.21
C LYS A 108 -23.25 10.87 -15.39
N PHE A 109 -23.80 11.90 -16.04
CA PHE A 109 -24.75 12.83 -15.44
C PHE A 109 -26.17 12.45 -15.80
N ALA A 110 -27.03 12.31 -14.79
CA ALA A 110 -28.44 12.01 -14.96
C ALA A 110 -29.29 13.25 -14.66
N CYS A 111 -30.00 13.73 -15.68
CA CYS A 111 -30.86 14.92 -15.63
C CYS A 111 -32.25 14.53 -16.15
N ALA A 112 -33.22 14.30 -15.25
CA ALA A 112 -34.48 13.62 -15.58
C ALA A 112 -34.23 12.24 -16.23
N ASP A 113 -34.78 11.96 -17.42
CA ASP A 113 -34.54 10.73 -18.18
C ASP A 113 -33.26 10.78 -19.03
N THR A 114 -32.58 11.93 -19.09
CA THR A 114 -31.34 12.12 -19.84
C THR A 114 -30.12 11.55 -19.11
N LEU A 115 -29.20 10.91 -19.86
CA LEU A 115 -27.89 10.45 -19.41
C LEU A 115 -26.77 10.98 -20.33
N LEU A 116 -26.01 11.96 -19.82
CA LEU A 116 -24.87 12.58 -20.51
C LEU A 116 -23.56 12.02 -19.97
N GLU A 117 -22.74 11.42 -20.83
CA GLU A 117 -21.39 10.95 -20.46
C GLU A 117 -20.35 12.02 -20.78
N LYS A 118 -19.46 12.34 -19.82
CA LYS A 118 -18.30 13.22 -20.00
C LYS A 118 -17.02 12.41 -19.87
N ARG A 119 -16.05 12.61 -20.77
CA ARG A 119 -14.70 12.03 -20.70
C ARG A 119 -13.64 13.11 -20.85
N ILE A 120 -12.52 12.97 -20.13
CA ILE A 120 -11.35 13.85 -20.26
C ILE A 120 -10.10 13.01 -20.53
N TRP A 121 -9.31 13.37 -21.54
CA TRP A 121 -7.98 12.78 -21.76
C TRP A 121 -7.04 13.78 -22.43
N MET A 122 -5.74 13.51 -22.38
CA MET A 122 -4.73 14.31 -23.09
C MET A 122 -4.10 13.52 -24.23
N GLN A 123 -3.73 14.25 -25.29
CA GLN A 123 -2.94 13.68 -26.37
C GLN A 123 -1.51 13.38 -25.89
N PRO A 124 -0.96 12.19 -26.17
CA PRO A 124 0.45 11.93 -25.92
C PRO A 124 1.35 12.94 -26.63
N GLU A 125 2.37 13.40 -25.91
CA GLU A 125 3.43 14.30 -26.35
C GLU A 125 2.99 15.70 -26.82
N ALA A 126 1.77 16.12 -26.47
CA ALA A 126 1.25 17.44 -26.82
C ALA A 126 0.46 18.08 -25.67
N ASN A 127 0.51 19.41 -25.58
CA ASN A 127 -0.30 20.19 -24.62
C ASN A 127 -1.74 20.35 -25.15
N ILE A 128 -2.42 19.21 -25.34
CA ILE A 128 -3.78 19.12 -25.88
C ILE A 128 -4.63 18.28 -24.92
N THR A 129 -5.71 18.87 -24.42
CA THR A 129 -6.75 18.20 -23.62
C THR A 129 -8.05 18.12 -24.40
N TYR A 130 -8.61 16.92 -24.45
CA TYR A 130 -9.92 16.63 -25.00
C TYR A 130 -10.95 16.50 -23.89
N VAL A 131 -12.11 17.14 -24.06
CA VAL A 131 -13.30 16.94 -23.23
C VAL A 131 -14.46 16.57 -24.14
N ARG A 132 -14.95 15.33 -24.03
CA ARG A 132 -16.05 14.83 -24.86
C ARG A 132 -17.30 14.63 -24.04
N TYR A 133 -18.43 15.09 -24.58
CA TYR A 133 -19.76 14.86 -24.04
C TYR A 133 -20.54 13.96 -25.01
N SER A 134 -21.22 12.93 -24.52
CA SER A 134 -22.00 12.00 -25.33
C SER A 134 -23.38 11.78 -24.72
N LEU A 135 -24.42 12.11 -25.48
CA LEU A 135 -25.79 11.95 -25.04
C LEU A 135 -26.24 10.50 -25.25
N THR A 136 -26.08 9.66 -24.24
CA THR A 136 -26.29 8.21 -24.37
C THR A 136 -27.75 7.79 -24.25
N ARG A 137 -28.58 8.59 -23.56
CA ARG A 137 -30.01 8.35 -23.36
C ARG A 137 -30.72 9.69 -23.18
N ALA A 138 -31.86 9.90 -23.84
CA ALA A 138 -32.84 10.96 -23.57
C ALA A 138 -34.09 10.75 -24.44
N SER A 139 -35.25 11.29 -24.03
CA SER A 139 -36.46 11.34 -24.86
C SER A 139 -36.49 12.50 -25.87
N GLY A 140 -35.52 13.42 -25.81
CA GLY A 140 -35.42 14.58 -26.69
C GLY A 140 -34.00 15.15 -26.74
N PRO A 141 -33.74 16.18 -27.57
CA PRO A 141 -32.46 16.84 -27.60
C PRO A 141 -32.21 17.65 -26.33
N ILE A 142 -30.93 17.85 -25.99
CA ILE A 142 -30.50 18.81 -24.97
C ILE A 142 -29.73 19.96 -25.61
N THR A 143 -29.70 21.12 -24.94
CA THR A 143 -28.70 22.15 -25.22
C THR A 143 -27.61 22.07 -24.16
N LEU A 144 -26.38 21.86 -24.58
CA LEU A 144 -25.19 21.88 -23.72
C LEU A 144 -24.48 23.22 -23.87
N THR A 145 -24.25 23.91 -22.75
CA THR A 145 -23.54 25.17 -22.68
C THR A 145 -22.31 25.03 -21.78
N LEU A 146 -21.15 25.50 -22.23
CA LEU A 146 -19.87 25.41 -21.53
C LEU A 146 -19.27 26.80 -21.35
N LYS A 147 -19.14 27.28 -20.11
CA LYS A 147 -18.38 28.49 -19.81
C LYS A 147 -16.92 28.11 -19.58
N ALA A 148 -16.02 28.62 -20.42
CA ALA A 148 -14.60 28.32 -20.34
C ALA A 148 -13.85 29.35 -19.49
N PHE A 149 -13.18 28.85 -18.45
CA PHE A 149 -12.33 29.64 -17.56
C PHE A 149 -10.86 29.42 -17.89
N VAL A 150 -10.13 30.51 -18.11
CA VAL A 150 -8.71 30.51 -18.45
C VAL A 150 -7.88 31.28 -17.43
N ASN A 151 -6.59 30.99 -17.45
CA ASN A 151 -5.56 31.66 -16.67
C ASN A 151 -4.25 31.68 -17.48
N TYR A 152 -3.21 32.34 -16.97
CA TYR A 152 -1.86 32.18 -17.50
C TYR A 152 -0.86 32.44 -16.37
N ARG A 153 -0.61 31.41 -15.56
CA ARG A 153 0.31 31.53 -14.42
C ARG A 153 1.11 30.26 -14.21
N ASP A 154 2.26 30.42 -13.57
CA ASP A 154 3.00 29.31 -13.01
C ASP A 154 2.12 28.50 -12.04
N TYR A 155 2.28 27.19 -12.05
CA TYR A 155 1.49 26.24 -11.27
C TYR A 155 1.63 26.40 -9.75
N HIS A 156 2.73 26.97 -9.25
CA HIS A 156 2.90 27.30 -7.83
C HIS A 156 2.36 28.68 -7.45
N SER A 157 2.18 29.56 -8.42
CA SER A 157 1.70 30.93 -8.22
C SER A 157 0.18 31.00 -8.10
N ASP A 158 -0.32 32.18 -7.74
CA ASP A 158 -1.75 32.52 -7.66
C ASP A 158 -2.07 33.64 -8.64
N THR A 159 -3.32 33.72 -9.10
CA THR A 159 -3.78 34.80 -9.99
C THR A 159 -4.84 35.65 -9.31
N HIS A 160 -4.67 36.95 -9.44
CA HIS A 160 -5.70 37.95 -9.20
C HIS A 160 -5.99 38.71 -10.48
N ALA A 161 -7.25 39.09 -10.69
CA ALA A 161 -7.69 39.69 -11.93
C ALA A 161 -6.89 40.95 -12.30
N TRP A 162 -6.57 41.82 -11.33
CA TRP A 162 -5.80 43.07 -11.45
C TRP A 162 -6.01 43.87 -12.76
N ASN A 163 -7.24 43.90 -13.29
CA ASN A 163 -7.61 44.48 -14.59
C ASN A 163 -6.83 43.93 -15.80
N TRP A 164 -6.29 42.73 -15.70
CA TRP A 164 -5.61 42.03 -16.79
C TRP A 164 -6.60 41.72 -17.92
N LYS A 165 -6.22 42.13 -19.13
CA LYS A 165 -6.99 41.94 -20.36
C LYS A 165 -6.24 41.01 -21.31
N MET A 166 -6.59 39.73 -21.25
CA MET A 166 -6.22 38.77 -22.30
C MET A 166 -6.96 39.11 -23.61
N GLN A 167 -6.28 38.96 -24.74
CA GLN A 167 -6.88 39.12 -26.06
C GLN A 167 -7.49 37.80 -26.50
N ALA A 168 -8.69 37.84 -27.09
CA ALA A 168 -9.36 36.66 -27.65
C ALA A 168 -9.78 36.95 -29.09
N GLU A 169 -9.28 36.16 -30.03
CA GLU A 169 -9.53 36.29 -31.46
C GLU A 169 -10.32 35.08 -31.96
N ALA A 170 -11.29 35.32 -32.82
CA ALA A 170 -12.04 34.25 -33.46
C ALA A 170 -11.15 33.51 -34.46
N VAL A 171 -11.14 32.19 -34.37
CA VAL A 171 -10.48 31.30 -35.32
C VAL A 171 -11.48 30.28 -35.85
N GLU A 172 -11.08 29.49 -36.85
CA GLU A 172 -11.92 28.39 -37.30
C GLU A 172 -12.22 27.46 -36.13
N ASN A 173 -13.50 27.13 -35.93
CA ASN A 173 -13.95 26.20 -34.89
C ASN A 173 -13.70 26.65 -33.42
N GLY A 174 -13.39 27.93 -33.15
CA GLY A 174 -13.25 28.40 -31.76
C GLY A 174 -12.53 29.73 -31.58
N LEU A 175 -11.67 29.83 -30.55
CA LEU A 175 -10.92 31.05 -30.20
C LEU A 175 -9.42 30.78 -29.99
N CYS A 176 -8.61 31.77 -30.34
CA CYS A 176 -7.22 31.90 -29.93
C CYS A 176 -7.12 33.00 -28.87
N ILE A 177 -6.57 32.67 -27.70
CA ILE A 177 -6.38 33.59 -26.59
C ILE A 177 -4.89 33.85 -26.37
N THR A 178 -4.53 35.13 -26.29
CA THR A 178 -3.17 35.58 -26.02
C THR A 178 -3.17 36.37 -24.71
N ALA A 179 -2.50 35.83 -23.69
CA ALA A 179 -2.51 36.41 -22.36
C ALA A 179 -1.71 37.72 -22.29
N PHE A 180 -0.58 37.80 -23.00
CA PHE A 180 0.27 38.96 -23.23
C PHE A 180 1.14 38.73 -24.49
N PRO A 181 1.79 39.75 -25.09
CA PRO A 181 2.40 39.65 -26.43
C PRO A 181 3.42 38.51 -26.66
N GLN A 182 4.07 38.00 -25.61
CA GLN A 182 5.03 36.88 -25.67
C GLN A 182 4.49 35.58 -25.06
N ALA A 183 3.21 35.55 -24.65
CA ALA A 183 2.60 34.36 -24.10
C ALA A 183 2.42 33.28 -25.17
N SER A 184 2.53 32.03 -24.76
CA SER A 184 2.08 30.92 -25.61
C SER A 184 0.56 31.04 -25.83
N PRO A 185 0.07 30.96 -27.07
CA PRO A 185 -1.37 31.08 -27.34
C PRO A 185 -2.14 29.89 -26.76
N ILE A 186 -3.38 30.17 -26.33
CA ILE A 186 -4.34 29.16 -25.86
C ILE A 186 -5.42 29.03 -26.93
N TYR A 187 -5.60 27.85 -27.49
CA TYR A 187 -6.67 27.55 -28.43
C TYR A 187 -7.79 26.79 -27.72
N LEU A 188 -9.00 27.32 -27.78
CA LEU A 188 -10.21 26.69 -27.29
C LEU A 188 -11.13 26.40 -28.48
N LEU A 189 -11.22 25.13 -28.87
CA LEU A 189 -11.83 24.71 -30.13
C LEU A 189 -12.92 23.66 -29.89
N THR A 190 -13.88 23.57 -30.81
CA THR A 190 -14.98 22.60 -30.76
C THR A 190 -15.23 21.96 -32.12
N ASP A 191 -15.73 20.72 -32.15
CA ASP A 191 -16.05 20.03 -33.41
C ASP A 191 -17.32 20.55 -34.10
N ARG A 192 -18.24 21.13 -33.31
CA ARG A 192 -19.49 21.75 -33.76
C ARG A 192 -19.93 22.84 -32.77
N GLY A 193 -21.09 23.44 -33.02
CA GLY A 193 -21.71 24.41 -32.11
C GLY A 193 -21.32 25.86 -32.39
N THR A 194 -21.64 26.73 -31.44
CA THR A 194 -21.35 28.17 -31.50
C THR A 194 -20.44 28.57 -30.35
N VAL A 195 -19.66 29.65 -30.56
CA VAL A 195 -18.82 30.25 -29.54
C VAL A 195 -19.17 31.73 -29.40
N GLN A 196 -19.30 32.18 -28.16
CA GLN A 196 -19.49 33.57 -27.80
C GLN A 196 -18.30 34.02 -26.93
N PRO A 197 -17.38 34.85 -27.47
CA PRO A 197 -16.35 35.49 -26.67
C PRO A 197 -16.96 36.34 -25.55
N THR A 198 -16.30 36.35 -24.40
CA THR A 198 -16.62 37.22 -23.27
C THR A 198 -15.32 37.64 -22.57
N HIS A 199 -15.41 38.54 -21.61
CA HIS A 199 -14.28 38.93 -20.78
C HIS A 199 -14.80 39.29 -19.39
N GLN A 200 -15.05 38.26 -18.59
CA GLN A 200 -15.61 38.42 -17.25
C GLN A 200 -14.76 37.69 -16.22
N TRP A 201 -14.10 38.45 -15.36
CA TRP A 201 -13.43 37.89 -14.20
C TRP A 201 -14.45 37.39 -13.18
N CYS A 202 -14.27 36.15 -12.74
CA CYS A 202 -14.97 35.56 -11.61
C CYS A 202 -13.99 35.48 -10.44
N TYR A 203 -14.41 36.01 -9.30
CA TYR A 203 -13.52 36.32 -8.18
C TYR A 203 -13.67 35.34 -7.03
N ASN A 204 -12.58 35.12 -6.30
CA ASN A 204 -12.56 34.45 -5.00
C ASN A 204 -13.10 33.00 -5.01
N PHE A 205 -12.65 32.18 -5.96
CA PHE A 205 -12.82 30.72 -5.86
C PHE A 205 -12.11 30.22 -4.60
N ASP A 206 -12.78 29.41 -3.79
CA ASP A 206 -12.23 28.89 -2.53
C ASP A 206 -11.47 27.58 -2.75
N LEU A 207 -10.16 27.64 -2.53
CA LEU A 207 -9.22 26.53 -2.60
C LEU A 207 -9.01 25.96 -1.19
N ALA A 208 -10.03 25.28 -0.64
CA ALA A 208 -9.99 24.79 0.74
C ALA A 208 -8.75 23.95 1.10
N ARG A 209 -8.13 23.26 0.15
CA ARG A 209 -6.89 22.52 0.45
C ARG A 209 -5.65 23.39 0.52
N GLU A 210 -5.67 24.58 -0.07
CA GLU A 210 -4.62 25.58 0.15
C GLU A 210 -4.84 26.28 1.51
N HIS A 211 -6.09 26.46 1.93
CA HIS A 211 -6.44 26.94 3.28
C HIS A 211 -5.88 26.01 4.37
N ASP A 212 -6.16 24.71 4.26
CA ASP A 212 -5.65 23.67 5.19
C ASP A 212 -4.11 23.67 5.28
N ARG A 213 -3.43 24.14 4.22
CA ARG A 213 -1.97 24.23 4.10
C ARG A 213 -1.38 25.55 4.60
N GLY A 214 -2.21 26.48 5.04
CA GLY A 214 -1.82 27.84 5.40
C GLY A 214 -1.22 28.63 4.22
N LEU A 215 -1.67 28.33 2.99
CA LEU A 215 -1.29 29.04 1.78
C LEU A 215 -2.38 30.01 1.35
N MET A 216 -2.11 30.79 0.31
CA MET A 216 -3.16 31.59 -0.34
C MET A 216 -4.26 30.64 -0.87
N ASP A 217 -5.48 30.86 -0.41
CA ASP A 217 -6.62 29.96 -0.51
C ASP A 217 -7.76 30.47 -1.41
N HIS A 218 -7.56 31.58 -2.11
CA HIS A 218 -8.52 32.11 -3.04
C HIS A 218 -7.89 32.50 -4.39
N GLU A 219 -8.65 32.34 -5.46
CA GLU A 219 -8.15 32.65 -6.81
C GLU A 219 -9.21 33.27 -7.71
N ASP A 220 -8.78 34.12 -8.64
CA ASP A 220 -9.63 34.68 -9.68
C ASP A 220 -9.40 33.97 -11.02
N HIS A 221 -10.46 33.76 -11.79
CA HIS A 221 -10.38 33.13 -13.10
C HIS A 221 -11.18 33.91 -14.15
N LEU A 222 -10.67 33.95 -15.38
CA LEU A 222 -11.28 34.70 -16.47
C LEU A 222 -12.24 33.80 -17.26
N HIS A 223 -13.54 34.07 -17.19
CA HIS A 223 -14.51 33.56 -18.16
C HIS A 223 -14.27 34.28 -19.48
N ILE A 224 -13.70 33.56 -20.46
CA ILE A 224 -13.26 34.13 -21.74
C ILE A 224 -14.18 33.76 -22.90
N ALA A 225 -14.96 32.68 -22.77
CA ALA A 225 -15.84 32.20 -23.82
C ALA A 225 -16.98 31.33 -23.29
N THR A 226 -18.11 31.36 -23.99
CA THR A 226 -19.21 30.42 -23.80
C THR A 226 -19.44 29.64 -25.09
N PHE A 227 -19.35 28.32 -25.01
CA PHE A 227 -19.63 27.41 -26.13
C PHE A 227 -21.02 26.81 -25.96
N SER A 228 -21.76 26.61 -27.06
CA SER A 228 -23.09 26.00 -27.01
C SER A 228 -23.32 25.05 -28.18
N ALA A 229 -23.95 23.91 -27.91
CA ALA A 229 -24.38 22.96 -28.93
C ALA A 229 -25.65 22.23 -28.50
N THR A 230 -26.54 21.98 -29.46
CA THR A 230 -27.66 21.05 -29.28
C THR A 230 -27.18 19.63 -29.57
N LEU A 231 -27.53 18.66 -28.73
CA LEU A 231 -27.22 17.24 -28.90
C LEU A 231 -28.50 16.42 -28.95
N HIS A 232 -28.64 15.60 -29.99
CA HIS A 232 -29.66 14.55 -30.08
C HIS A 232 -29.15 13.24 -29.45
N PRO A 233 -30.05 12.35 -29.01
CA PRO A 233 -29.65 11.04 -28.49
C PRO A 233 -28.74 10.29 -29.48
N GLY A 234 -27.60 9.81 -28.99
CA GLY A 234 -26.55 9.16 -29.79
C GLY A 234 -25.47 10.11 -30.34
N GLU A 235 -25.66 11.43 -30.26
CA GLU A 235 -24.66 12.41 -30.67
C GLU A 235 -23.63 12.71 -29.57
N SER A 236 -22.50 13.30 -30.00
CA SER A 236 -21.47 13.80 -29.11
C SER A 236 -21.01 15.21 -29.50
N PHE A 237 -20.44 15.90 -28.52
CA PHE A 237 -19.78 17.20 -28.66
C PHE A 237 -18.36 17.10 -28.09
N CYS A 238 -17.38 17.68 -28.79
CA CYS A 238 -16.00 17.72 -28.36
C CYS A 238 -15.53 19.16 -28.13
N PHE A 239 -14.94 19.39 -26.97
CA PHE A 239 -14.18 20.59 -26.65
C PHE A 239 -12.68 20.23 -26.56
N VAL A 240 -11.83 21.07 -27.13
CA VAL A 240 -10.38 20.89 -27.16
C VAL A 240 -9.69 22.14 -26.63
N ALA A 241 -8.87 21.97 -25.60
CA ALA A 241 -7.94 22.98 -25.10
C ALA A 241 -6.54 22.64 -25.57
N SER A 242 -5.83 23.58 -26.21
CA SER A 242 -4.56 23.31 -26.89
C SER A 242 -3.62 24.51 -26.84
N THR A 243 -2.30 24.28 -26.88
CA THR A 243 -1.31 25.33 -27.24
C THR A 243 -0.97 25.36 -28.73
N GLU A 244 -1.51 24.42 -29.49
CA GLU A 244 -1.34 24.30 -30.94
C GLU A 244 -2.60 24.78 -31.68
N PRO A 245 -2.46 25.45 -32.84
CA PRO A 245 -3.59 26.09 -33.55
C PRO A 245 -4.57 25.11 -34.20
N ASN A 246 -4.10 23.92 -34.62
CA ASN A 246 -4.87 22.98 -35.42
C ASN A 246 -4.83 21.56 -34.83
N PRO A 247 -5.27 21.34 -33.57
CA PRO A 247 -5.37 20.00 -33.03
C PRO A 247 -6.46 19.22 -33.78
N GLY A 248 -6.33 17.89 -33.84
CA GLY A 248 -7.37 17.06 -34.44
C GLY A 248 -8.66 17.15 -33.65
N LEU A 249 -9.78 17.57 -34.26
CA LEU A 249 -11.07 17.74 -33.59
C LEU A 249 -11.93 16.46 -33.54
N ASN A 250 -11.49 15.39 -34.23
CA ASN A 250 -12.18 14.10 -34.17
C ASN A 250 -11.87 13.39 -32.85
N ALA A 251 -12.77 13.57 -31.89
CA ALA A 251 -12.65 13.02 -30.54
C ALA A 251 -12.56 11.48 -30.51
N GLU A 252 -13.25 10.78 -31.41
CA GLU A 252 -13.23 9.31 -31.45
C GLU A 252 -11.86 8.79 -31.90
N ALA A 253 -11.29 9.41 -32.93
CA ALA A 253 -9.93 9.10 -33.39
C ALA A 253 -8.89 9.41 -32.29
N ALA A 254 -9.00 10.57 -31.63
CA ALA A 254 -8.11 10.94 -30.53
C ALA A 254 -8.23 10.00 -29.31
N LEU A 255 -9.45 9.57 -28.99
CA LEU A 255 -9.70 8.61 -27.91
C LEU A 255 -9.13 7.22 -28.25
N GLU A 256 -9.29 6.77 -29.50
CA GLU A 256 -8.76 5.47 -29.93
C GLU A 256 -7.22 5.47 -29.97
N LEU A 257 -6.58 6.60 -30.29
CA LEU A 257 -5.13 6.77 -30.14
C LEU A 257 -4.70 6.56 -28.68
N ARG A 258 -5.39 7.18 -27.72
CA ARG A 258 -5.12 7.00 -26.28
C ARG A 258 -5.32 5.55 -25.84
N ARG A 259 -6.43 4.92 -26.26
CA ARG A 259 -6.72 3.51 -25.93
C ARG A 259 -5.70 2.55 -26.54
N THR A 260 -5.27 2.81 -27.77
CA THR A 260 -4.23 2.01 -28.44
C THR A 260 -2.90 2.14 -27.72
N TYR A 261 -2.54 3.34 -27.27
CA TYR A 261 -1.35 3.57 -26.46
C TYR A 261 -1.40 2.79 -25.13
N GLU A 262 -2.50 2.85 -24.39
CA GLU A 262 -2.67 2.09 -23.15
C GLU A 262 -2.68 0.57 -23.37
N ARG A 263 -3.25 0.08 -24.48
CA ARG A 263 -3.18 -1.36 -24.84
C ARG A 263 -1.74 -1.81 -25.09
N LYS A 264 -0.92 -0.99 -25.75
CA LYS A 264 0.51 -1.28 -25.95
C LYS A 264 1.26 -1.34 -24.62
N LEU A 265 0.98 -0.42 -23.71
CA LEU A 265 1.59 -0.41 -22.38
C LEU A 265 1.30 -1.71 -21.62
N LEU A 266 0.04 -2.14 -21.62
CA LEU A 266 -0.34 -3.41 -20.99
C LEU A 266 0.31 -4.61 -21.68
N GLY A 267 0.43 -4.58 -23.02
CA GLY A 267 1.13 -5.59 -23.80
C GLY A 267 2.60 -5.74 -23.39
N TYR A 268 3.35 -4.64 -23.27
CA TYR A 268 4.75 -4.67 -22.80
C TYR A 268 4.88 -5.32 -21.43
N TRP A 269 3.97 -5.01 -20.51
CA TRP A 269 3.97 -5.59 -19.18
C TRP A 269 3.56 -7.08 -19.17
N GLN A 270 2.60 -7.47 -20.00
CA GLN A 270 2.20 -8.88 -20.15
C GLN A 270 3.34 -9.71 -20.73
N ASP A 271 4.04 -9.20 -21.75
CA ASP A 271 5.21 -9.84 -22.34
C ASP A 271 6.39 -9.93 -21.35
N SER A 272 6.49 -8.96 -20.42
CA SER A 272 7.47 -8.98 -19.34
C SER A 272 7.05 -9.81 -18.13
N CYS A 273 5.85 -10.39 -18.07
CA CYS A 273 5.43 -11.29 -17.00
C CYS A 273 5.91 -12.73 -17.28
N PRO A 274 6.50 -13.45 -16.30
CA PRO A 274 6.93 -14.82 -16.53
C PRO A 274 5.71 -15.73 -16.65
N SER A 275 5.81 -16.73 -17.54
CA SER A 275 4.70 -17.60 -17.97
C SER A 275 4.09 -18.46 -16.86
N ASN A 276 4.72 -18.52 -15.68
CA ASN A 276 4.27 -19.23 -14.50
C ASN A 276 3.33 -18.39 -13.59
N ILE A 277 3.15 -17.09 -13.84
CA ILE A 277 2.19 -16.27 -13.11
C ILE A 277 0.79 -16.50 -13.70
N ARG A 278 -0.05 -17.26 -12.98
CA ARG A 278 -1.41 -17.62 -13.44
C ARG A 278 -2.47 -16.55 -13.16
N GLU A 279 -2.28 -15.74 -12.12
CA GLU A 279 -3.25 -14.69 -11.74
C GLU A 279 -2.53 -13.45 -11.19
N VAL A 280 -2.72 -12.31 -11.87
CA VAL A 280 -2.28 -11.00 -11.37
C VAL A 280 -3.51 -10.20 -10.93
N PRO A 281 -3.52 -9.63 -9.70
CA PRO A 281 -4.62 -8.79 -9.26
C PRO A 281 -4.82 -7.60 -10.20
N GLU A 282 -6.07 -7.31 -10.52
CA GLU A 282 -6.39 -6.22 -11.44
C GLU A 282 -5.91 -4.83 -10.94
N TRP A 283 -5.69 -4.64 -9.63
CA TRP A 283 -5.11 -3.39 -9.10
C TRP A 283 -3.64 -3.19 -9.49
N VAL A 284 -2.90 -4.27 -9.76
CA VAL A 284 -1.53 -4.18 -10.28
C VAL A 284 -1.54 -3.66 -11.71
N GLN A 285 -2.54 -4.05 -12.52
CA GLN A 285 -2.71 -3.49 -13.87
C GLN A 285 -2.95 -1.98 -13.82
N GLN A 286 -3.71 -1.49 -12.82
CA GLN A 286 -3.88 -0.06 -12.61
C GLN A 286 -2.55 0.65 -12.33
N LEU A 287 -1.65 0.03 -11.55
CA LEU A 287 -0.31 0.58 -11.29
C LEU A 287 0.58 0.64 -12.53
N VAL A 288 0.39 -0.25 -13.51
CA VAL A 288 1.09 -0.16 -14.80
C VAL A 288 0.71 1.15 -15.52
N PHE A 289 -0.58 1.49 -15.54
CA PHE A 289 -1.05 2.77 -16.09
C PHE A 289 -0.54 3.97 -15.28
N ALA A 290 -0.55 3.89 -13.95
CA ALA A 290 -0.03 4.94 -13.08
C ALA A 290 1.47 5.20 -13.31
N ALA A 291 2.26 4.14 -13.45
CA ALA A 291 3.71 4.23 -13.71
C ALA A 291 4.02 5.01 -15.00
N ASP A 292 3.19 4.86 -16.04
CA ASP A 292 3.37 5.59 -17.29
C ASP A 292 3.17 7.10 -17.15
N GLN A 293 2.32 7.54 -16.22
CA GLN A 293 1.99 8.96 -16.07
C GLN A 293 3.19 9.83 -15.70
N PHE A 294 4.25 9.23 -15.14
CA PHE A 294 5.47 9.92 -14.69
C PHE A 294 6.60 9.95 -15.71
N VAL A 295 6.55 9.12 -16.75
CA VAL A 295 7.59 9.06 -17.76
C VAL A 295 7.41 10.23 -18.72
N VAL A 296 8.42 11.08 -18.83
CA VAL A 296 8.35 12.28 -19.66
C VAL A 296 9.56 12.48 -20.55
N ASN A 297 9.40 13.26 -21.62
CA ASN A 297 10.49 13.72 -22.46
C ASN A 297 11.39 14.72 -21.72
N ARG A 298 12.71 14.54 -21.85
CA ARG A 298 13.74 15.47 -21.40
C ARG A 298 14.84 15.54 -22.46
N ALA A 299 14.68 16.48 -23.38
CA ALA A 299 15.74 16.78 -24.33
C ALA A 299 16.89 17.48 -23.59
N ILE A 300 18.10 16.92 -23.71
CA ILE A 300 19.34 17.63 -23.40
C ILE A 300 20.13 17.82 -24.70
N PRO A 301 21.01 18.84 -24.82
CA PRO A 301 21.72 19.12 -26.07
C PRO A 301 22.43 17.89 -26.67
N GLU A 302 22.96 17.02 -25.82
CA GLU A 302 23.67 15.79 -26.17
C GLU A 302 22.75 14.57 -26.40
N ASN A 303 21.47 14.66 -26.01
CA ASN A 303 20.46 13.62 -26.17
C ASN A 303 19.05 14.25 -26.39
N PRO A 304 18.72 14.64 -27.64
CA PRO A 304 17.45 15.32 -27.96
C PRO A 304 16.19 14.47 -27.74
N ILE A 305 16.34 13.14 -27.67
CA ILE A 305 15.25 12.18 -27.44
C ILE A 305 15.29 11.60 -26.01
N GLY A 306 15.95 12.30 -25.09
CA GLY A 306 16.09 11.87 -23.71
C GLY A 306 14.74 11.73 -23.00
N LYS A 307 14.70 10.83 -22.03
CA LYS A 307 13.56 10.60 -21.13
C LYS A 307 14.00 10.86 -19.69
N THR A 308 13.04 11.17 -18.83
CA THR A 308 13.22 11.30 -17.38
C THR A 308 11.94 10.87 -16.65
N ILE A 309 11.95 10.92 -15.32
CA ILE A 309 10.80 10.61 -14.46
C ILE A 309 10.47 11.84 -13.62
N ILE A 310 9.22 12.30 -13.71
CA ILE A 310 8.68 13.30 -12.78
C ILE A 310 8.52 12.64 -11.41
N ALA A 311 9.09 13.26 -10.37
CA ALA A 311 9.07 12.70 -9.02
C ALA A 311 7.65 12.57 -8.46
N GLY A 312 6.81 13.58 -8.71
CA GLY A 312 5.39 13.52 -8.39
C GLY A 312 4.59 14.71 -8.88
N TYR A 313 3.37 14.44 -9.35
CA TYR A 313 2.40 15.48 -9.69
C TYR A 313 1.60 15.91 -8.45
N PRO A 314 1.22 17.20 -8.36
CA PRO A 314 1.51 18.27 -9.31
C PRO A 314 2.82 19.04 -9.04
N TRP A 315 3.48 18.82 -7.90
CA TRP A 315 4.46 19.77 -7.34
C TRP A 315 5.90 19.62 -7.80
N PHE A 316 6.33 18.42 -8.17
CA PHE A 316 7.75 18.18 -8.36
C PHE A 316 8.11 18.12 -9.84
N GLY A 317 9.29 18.64 -10.17
CA GLY A 317 10.03 18.37 -11.40
C GLY A 317 10.55 16.93 -11.44
N ASP A 318 11.53 16.70 -12.29
CA ASP A 318 12.35 15.51 -12.24
C ASP A 318 13.49 15.68 -11.22
N TRP A 319 13.71 14.61 -10.45
CA TRP A 319 14.70 14.55 -9.37
C TRP A 319 15.57 13.32 -9.56
N GLY A 320 16.88 13.45 -9.38
CA GLY A 320 17.82 12.36 -9.65
C GLY A 320 17.63 11.19 -8.69
N ARG A 321 17.51 11.46 -7.39
CA ARG A 321 17.24 10.45 -6.37
C ARG A 321 15.94 9.69 -6.67
N ASP A 322 14.85 10.41 -6.92
CA ASP A 322 13.53 9.83 -7.23
C ASP A 322 13.55 8.97 -8.47
N THR A 323 14.21 9.46 -9.51
CA THR A 323 14.34 8.73 -10.76
C THR A 323 15.05 7.43 -10.52
N MET A 324 16.21 7.42 -9.85
CA MET A 324 16.98 6.17 -9.69
C MET A 324 16.30 5.14 -8.78
N ILE A 325 15.57 5.59 -7.75
CA ILE A 325 14.80 4.69 -6.89
C ILE A 325 13.60 4.11 -7.64
N SER A 326 12.88 4.93 -8.42
CA SER A 326 11.63 4.53 -9.06
C SER A 326 11.83 3.84 -10.41
N LEU A 327 12.96 4.06 -11.08
CA LEU A 327 13.22 3.60 -12.44
C LEU A 327 12.96 2.09 -12.63
N PRO A 328 13.46 1.18 -11.76
CA PRO A 328 13.20 -0.24 -11.94
C PRO A 328 11.70 -0.59 -11.93
N GLY A 329 10.96 -0.04 -10.98
CA GLY A 329 9.53 -0.31 -10.87
C GLY A 329 8.69 0.40 -11.92
N ILE A 330 9.08 1.59 -12.39
CA ILE A 330 8.33 2.29 -13.44
C ILE A 330 8.59 1.67 -14.80
N THR A 331 9.83 1.41 -15.20
CA THR A 331 10.14 1.03 -16.58
C THR A 331 10.57 -0.42 -16.73
N MET A 332 11.36 -0.99 -15.83
CA MET A 332 11.89 -2.34 -16.02
C MET A 332 10.82 -3.41 -15.78
N THR A 333 10.08 -3.31 -14.67
CA THR A 333 9.02 -4.29 -14.34
C THR A 333 7.84 -4.23 -15.32
N THR A 334 7.59 -3.06 -15.92
CA THR A 334 6.58 -2.84 -16.97
C THR A 334 7.06 -3.20 -18.38
N GLY A 335 8.26 -3.78 -18.52
CA GLY A 335 8.80 -4.26 -19.80
C GLY A 335 9.37 -3.17 -20.72
N ARG A 336 9.50 -1.93 -20.25
CA ARG A 336 9.95 -0.76 -21.02
C ARG A 336 11.46 -0.52 -20.88
N LEU A 337 12.25 -1.54 -21.18
CA LEU A 337 13.71 -1.56 -20.99
C LEU A 337 14.43 -0.50 -21.86
N GLN A 338 13.92 -0.20 -23.05
CA GLN A 338 14.42 0.86 -23.92
C GLN A 338 14.33 2.25 -23.28
N ILE A 339 13.26 2.52 -22.53
CA ILE A 339 13.11 3.79 -21.79
C ILE A 339 14.11 3.83 -20.64
N THR A 340 14.30 2.69 -19.96
CA THR A 340 15.29 2.54 -18.89
C THR A 340 16.69 2.91 -19.38
N ARG A 341 17.13 2.30 -20.50
CA ARG A 341 18.43 2.58 -21.12
C ARG A 341 18.58 4.06 -21.47
N ALA A 342 17.54 4.68 -22.03
CA ALA A 342 17.55 6.10 -22.38
C ALA A 342 17.72 7.00 -21.14
N ILE A 343 17.00 6.73 -20.05
CA ILE A 343 17.10 7.50 -18.80
C ILE A 343 18.48 7.37 -18.18
N LEU A 344 19.02 6.15 -18.07
CA LEU A 344 20.36 5.92 -17.52
C LEU A 344 21.42 6.72 -18.31
N TYR A 345 21.33 6.68 -19.65
CA TYR A 345 22.23 7.45 -20.50
C TYR A 345 22.08 8.96 -20.33
N THR A 346 20.85 9.48 -20.28
CA THR A 346 20.58 10.92 -20.03
C THR A 346 21.24 11.38 -18.73
N TYR A 347 21.03 10.65 -17.62
CA TYR A 347 21.59 11.04 -16.33
C TYR A 347 23.11 10.91 -16.26
N SER A 348 23.73 10.00 -17.02
CA SER A 348 25.19 9.93 -17.12
C SER A 348 25.84 11.22 -17.62
N LYS A 349 25.11 12.02 -18.41
CA LYS A 349 25.59 13.32 -18.94
C LYS A 349 25.44 14.47 -17.95
N CYS A 350 24.70 14.25 -16.87
CA CYS A 350 24.50 15.22 -15.80
C CYS A 350 25.40 14.95 -14.59
N VAL A 351 26.33 14.00 -14.66
CA VAL A 351 27.26 13.72 -13.55
C VAL A 351 28.30 14.84 -13.49
N GLU A 352 28.46 15.42 -12.31
CA GLU A 352 29.43 16.48 -12.06
C GLU A 352 30.05 16.28 -10.67
N GLU A 353 31.39 16.32 -10.60
CA GLU A 353 32.15 16.08 -9.36
C GLU A 353 31.77 14.78 -8.62
N GLY A 354 31.45 13.73 -9.39
CA GLY A 354 31.03 12.44 -8.86
C GLY A 354 29.64 12.41 -8.25
N MET A 355 28.80 13.41 -8.53
CA MET A 355 27.43 13.54 -8.03
C MET A 355 26.43 13.61 -9.18
N LEU A 356 25.23 13.09 -8.95
CA LEU A 356 24.06 13.33 -9.79
C LEU A 356 23.28 14.51 -9.22
N PRO A 357 22.57 15.29 -10.05
CA PRO A 357 21.72 16.35 -9.56
C PRO A 357 20.55 15.76 -8.77
N ASN A 358 20.27 16.35 -7.61
CA ASN A 358 19.09 16.04 -6.84
C ASN A 358 17.84 16.58 -7.53
N ARG A 359 17.87 17.83 -8.01
CA ARG A 359 16.73 18.52 -8.63
C ARG A 359 17.15 19.26 -9.90
N PHE A 360 16.33 19.18 -10.94
CA PHE A 360 16.42 20.08 -12.10
C PHE A 360 15.48 21.27 -11.92
N THR A 361 15.95 22.48 -12.21
CA THR A 361 15.22 23.74 -11.96
C THR A 361 14.31 24.12 -13.13
N ASP A 362 13.15 24.69 -12.83
CA ASP A 362 12.12 25.07 -13.83
C ASP A 362 12.58 26.14 -14.84
N THR A 363 13.63 26.91 -14.52
CA THR A 363 14.10 28.09 -15.27
C THR A 363 15.32 27.84 -16.16
N GLY A 364 15.79 26.59 -16.31
CA GLY A 364 16.96 26.27 -17.15
C GLY A 364 18.31 26.65 -16.52
N GLU A 365 18.35 26.83 -15.19
CA GLU A 365 19.57 27.07 -14.42
C GLU A 365 20.37 25.78 -14.18
N THR A 366 21.56 25.92 -13.59
CA THR A 366 22.39 24.77 -13.16
C THR A 366 21.59 23.88 -12.20
N PRO A 367 21.58 22.55 -12.41
CA PRO A 367 20.92 21.62 -11.49
C PRO A 367 21.48 21.68 -10.05
N ASP A 368 20.66 21.33 -9.07
CA ASP A 368 21.06 21.30 -7.66
C ASP A 368 21.76 19.98 -7.32
N TYR A 369 23.02 20.00 -6.91
CA TYR A 369 23.81 18.80 -6.57
C TYR A 369 23.87 18.51 -5.06
N ASN A 370 22.76 18.64 -4.33
CA ASN A 370 22.68 18.49 -2.88
C ASN A 370 22.18 17.09 -2.43
N THR A 371 22.75 16.02 -2.97
CA THR A 371 22.37 14.63 -2.64
C THR A 371 23.60 13.73 -2.50
N VAL A 372 23.64 12.90 -1.46
CA VAL A 372 24.69 11.88 -1.28
C VAL A 372 24.28 10.49 -1.82
N ASP A 373 22.98 10.22 -1.91
CA ASP A 373 22.43 8.91 -2.24
C ASP A 373 22.12 8.71 -3.72
N ALA A 374 21.87 9.76 -4.51
CA ALA A 374 21.40 9.62 -5.88
C ALA A 374 22.33 8.80 -6.78
N THR A 375 23.65 9.01 -6.67
CA THR A 375 24.65 8.24 -7.43
C THR A 375 24.72 6.79 -6.97
N LEU A 376 24.56 6.51 -5.68
CA LEU A 376 24.59 5.14 -5.18
C LEU A 376 23.35 4.35 -5.63
N TRP A 377 22.19 5.00 -5.69
CA TRP A 377 21.00 4.43 -6.32
C TRP A 377 21.18 4.21 -7.83
N TYR A 378 21.95 5.06 -8.52
CA TYR A 378 22.26 4.90 -9.94
C TYR A 378 23.05 3.60 -10.21
N PHE A 379 24.01 3.22 -9.36
CA PHE A 379 24.68 1.91 -9.46
C PHE A 379 23.67 0.76 -9.37
N GLU A 380 22.77 0.81 -8.39
CA GLU A 380 21.76 -0.23 -8.19
C GLU A 380 20.77 -0.31 -9.36
N ALA A 381 20.36 0.82 -9.94
CA ALA A 381 19.50 0.87 -11.12
C ALA A 381 20.18 0.26 -12.36
N ILE A 382 21.47 0.56 -12.60
CA ILE A 382 22.23 -0.05 -13.70
C ILE A 382 22.40 -1.56 -13.48
N ARG A 383 22.68 -1.99 -12.24
CA ARG A 383 22.76 -3.43 -11.90
C ARG A 383 21.44 -4.14 -12.20
N GLN A 384 20.31 -3.58 -11.78
CA GLN A 384 18.99 -4.15 -12.07
C GLN A 384 18.73 -4.24 -13.57
N TYR A 385 19.05 -3.18 -14.33
CA TYR A 385 18.92 -3.20 -15.78
C TYR A 385 19.80 -4.28 -16.43
N TYR A 386 21.09 -4.35 -16.03
CA TYR A 386 22.03 -5.33 -16.55
C TYR A 386 21.58 -6.76 -16.24
N ASP A 387 21.16 -7.05 -15.01
CA ASP A 387 20.71 -8.40 -14.63
C ASP A 387 19.45 -8.85 -15.38
N LEU A 388 18.68 -7.92 -15.97
CA LEU A 388 17.52 -8.22 -16.81
C LEU A 388 17.85 -8.34 -18.30
N THR A 389 18.91 -7.70 -18.78
CA THR A 389 19.18 -7.52 -20.22
C THR A 389 20.47 -8.17 -20.69
N GLU A 390 21.41 -8.42 -19.77
CA GLU A 390 22.80 -8.81 -20.05
C GLU A 390 23.50 -7.86 -21.06
N ASP A 391 23.05 -6.60 -21.08
CA ASP A 391 23.50 -5.57 -22.02
C ASP A 391 24.91 -5.09 -21.66
N ILE A 392 25.93 -5.73 -22.24
CA ILE A 392 27.34 -5.41 -21.97
C ILE A 392 27.67 -3.99 -22.45
N ASP A 393 27.08 -3.55 -23.58
CA ASP A 393 27.35 -2.25 -24.16
C ASP A 393 27.01 -1.10 -23.20
N ILE A 394 25.90 -1.19 -22.44
CA ILE A 394 25.59 -0.12 -21.47
C ILE A 394 26.63 -0.08 -20.37
N VAL A 395 27.10 -1.24 -19.89
CA VAL A 395 28.11 -1.32 -18.83
C VAL A 395 29.41 -0.71 -19.33
N GLU A 396 29.88 -1.10 -20.51
CA GLU A 396 31.11 -0.53 -21.10
C GLU A 396 31.03 0.99 -21.27
N ASN A 397 29.90 1.49 -21.77
CA ASN A 397 29.71 2.92 -22.01
C ASN A 397 29.61 3.73 -20.71
N LEU A 398 28.98 3.19 -19.67
CA LEU A 398 28.80 3.89 -18.39
C LEU A 398 29.96 3.67 -17.41
N PHE A 399 30.78 2.63 -17.60
CA PHE A 399 31.87 2.28 -16.68
C PHE A 399 32.83 3.44 -16.37
N PRO A 400 33.28 4.27 -17.33
CA PRO A 400 34.16 5.40 -17.03
C PRO A 400 33.52 6.40 -16.06
N VAL A 401 32.23 6.68 -16.22
CA VAL A 401 31.47 7.58 -15.35
C VAL A 401 31.32 6.98 -13.96
N LEU A 402 31.01 5.68 -13.87
CA LEU A 402 30.89 4.96 -12.59
C LEU A 402 32.23 4.91 -11.83
N ALA A 403 33.33 4.67 -12.55
CA ALA A 403 34.67 4.69 -11.97
C ALA A 403 35.03 6.09 -11.42
N ASP A 404 34.72 7.14 -12.18
CA ASP A 404 34.96 8.52 -11.76
C ASP A 404 34.14 8.89 -10.52
N ILE A 405 32.87 8.46 -10.45
CA ILE A 405 32.03 8.62 -9.25
C ILE A 405 32.70 8.01 -8.01
N ILE A 406 33.20 6.76 -8.10
CA ILE A 406 33.88 6.10 -6.97
C ILE A 406 35.15 6.86 -6.59
N GLN A 407 35.94 7.32 -7.56
CA GLN A 407 37.16 8.09 -7.30
C GLN A 407 36.86 9.41 -6.59
N TYR A 408 35.79 10.11 -7.02
CA TYR A 408 35.30 11.32 -6.37
C TYR A 408 34.88 11.07 -4.92
N HIS A 409 34.13 10.01 -4.64
CA HIS A 409 33.80 9.64 -3.25
C HIS A 409 35.07 9.31 -2.43
N CYS A 410 36.09 8.69 -3.04
CA CYS A 410 37.34 8.39 -2.34
C CYS A 410 38.17 9.64 -1.99
N ARG A 411 38.22 10.65 -2.88
CA ARG A 411 39.00 11.89 -2.65
C ARG A 411 38.22 12.99 -1.93
N GLY A 412 36.90 12.94 -2.00
CA GLY A 412 35.98 13.96 -1.54
C GLY A 412 35.23 14.66 -2.69
N THR A 413 33.94 14.93 -2.45
CA THR A 413 33.06 15.72 -3.32
C THR A 413 32.56 16.97 -2.59
N ARG A 414 31.49 17.58 -3.09
CA ARG A 414 30.78 18.68 -2.41
C ARG A 414 30.25 18.26 -1.04
N TYR A 415 29.99 19.25 -0.18
CA TYR A 415 29.36 19.08 1.13
C TYR A 415 30.07 18.09 2.07
N ASN A 416 31.40 18.03 1.96
CA ASN A 416 32.25 17.16 2.77
C ASN A 416 31.87 15.67 2.67
N ILE A 417 31.37 15.22 1.51
CA ILE A 417 31.12 13.79 1.26
C ILE A 417 32.45 13.15 0.85
N HIS A 418 32.93 12.18 1.63
CA HIS A 418 34.21 11.53 1.36
C HIS A 418 34.32 10.16 2.06
N LEU A 419 35.19 9.32 1.54
CA LEU A 419 35.62 8.08 2.19
C LEU A 419 36.50 8.41 3.39
N ASP A 420 36.14 7.88 4.56
CA ASP A 420 37.03 7.88 5.71
C ASP A 420 38.09 6.77 5.54
N PRO A 421 39.39 7.11 5.46
CA PRO A 421 40.44 6.12 5.26
C PRO A 421 40.64 5.18 6.46
N ALA A 422 40.16 5.54 7.66
CA ALA A 422 40.32 4.74 8.87
C ALA A 422 39.42 3.50 8.87
N ASP A 423 38.25 3.59 8.24
CA ASP A 423 37.26 2.51 8.25
C ASP A 423 36.65 2.16 6.88
N GLY A 424 36.89 2.95 5.85
CA GLY A 424 36.37 2.70 4.51
C GLY A 424 34.87 2.99 4.36
N LEU A 425 34.27 3.74 5.30
CA LEU A 425 32.89 4.20 5.25
C LEU A 425 32.81 5.62 4.70
N LEU A 426 31.68 5.97 4.07
CA LEU A 426 31.41 7.32 3.60
C LEU A 426 30.89 8.19 4.74
N TYR A 427 31.63 9.27 4.99
CA TYR A 427 31.16 10.43 5.73
C TYR A 427 30.42 11.37 4.78
N ALA A 428 29.33 11.99 5.23
CA ALA A 428 28.53 12.92 4.47
C ALA A 428 28.02 14.05 5.35
N GLY A 429 28.13 15.29 4.86
CA GLY A 429 27.45 16.44 5.43
C GLY A 429 28.37 17.48 6.06
N GLU A 430 27.88 18.71 6.00
CA GLU A 430 28.39 19.88 6.71
C GLU A 430 27.22 20.65 7.33
N GLN A 431 27.51 21.57 8.25
CA GLN A 431 26.47 22.31 8.96
C GLN A 431 25.55 23.05 7.96
N GLY A 432 24.24 22.88 8.11
CA GLY A 432 23.24 23.51 7.26
C GLY A 432 22.92 22.78 5.95
N SER A 433 23.55 21.62 5.69
CA SER A 433 23.27 20.78 4.53
C SER A 433 22.26 19.65 4.82
N GLN A 434 21.42 19.34 3.83
CA GLN A 434 20.38 18.32 3.88
C GLN A 434 20.54 17.34 2.69
N LEU A 435 21.40 16.33 2.87
CA LEU A 435 21.93 15.54 1.75
C LEU A 435 21.26 14.17 1.54
N THR A 436 20.65 13.61 2.57
CA THR A 436 19.96 12.30 2.50
C THR A 436 18.52 12.47 2.06
N TRP A 437 17.78 11.39 1.78
CA TRP A 437 16.35 11.49 1.44
C TRP A 437 15.48 12.13 2.54
N MET A 438 15.98 12.21 3.78
CA MET A 438 15.33 12.95 4.86
C MET A 438 15.79 14.42 4.85
N ASP A 439 15.39 15.18 3.82
CA ASP A 439 15.97 16.49 3.45
C ASP A 439 15.09 17.72 3.74
N ALA A 440 14.11 17.62 4.63
CA ALA A 440 13.31 18.79 5.03
C ALA A 440 14.17 19.90 5.69
N LYS A 441 14.03 21.12 5.16
CA LYS A 441 14.75 22.32 5.63
C LYS A 441 13.86 23.56 5.63
N ILE A 442 13.84 24.30 6.74
CA ILE A 442 13.06 25.52 6.95
C ILE A 442 14.01 26.69 7.20
N GLY A 443 14.18 27.57 6.20
CA GLY A 443 15.24 28.59 6.26
C GLY A 443 16.61 27.92 6.43
N ASP A 444 17.32 28.24 7.51
CA ASP A 444 18.61 27.61 7.85
C ASP A 444 18.50 26.34 8.72
N TRP A 445 17.29 26.02 9.21
CA TRP A 445 17.07 24.86 10.07
C TRP A 445 16.88 23.57 9.25
N VAL A 446 17.83 22.66 9.34
CA VAL A 446 17.69 21.28 8.86
C VAL A 446 16.92 20.47 9.91
N VAL A 447 15.74 19.96 9.54
CA VAL A 447 14.81 19.30 10.49
C VAL A 447 15.35 17.95 10.96
N THR A 448 15.95 17.20 10.03
CA THR A 448 16.53 15.88 10.26
C THR A 448 18.00 15.89 9.82
N PRO A 449 18.90 16.51 10.59
CA PRO A 449 20.31 16.54 10.25
C PRO A 449 20.90 15.13 10.36
N ARG A 450 21.46 14.63 9.26
CA ARG A 450 22.09 13.30 9.20
C ARG A 450 23.54 13.43 8.75
N ILE A 451 24.25 14.35 9.40
CA ILE A 451 25.67 14.62 9.20
C ILE A 451 26.47 13.57 9.97
N GLY A 452 27.45 12.94 9.32
CA GLY A 452 28.20 11.81 9.87
C GLY A 452 28.28 10.70 8.84
N LYS A 453 28.12 9.45 9.28
CA LYS A 453 28.04 8.27 8.40
C LYS A 453 26.64 7.67 8.51
N PRO A 454 25.69 8.00 7.62
CA PRO A 454 24.35 7.43 7.67
C PRO A 454 24.34 5.95 7.23
N VAL A 455 23.48 5.15 7.85
CA VAL A 455 23.46 3.69 7.67
C VAL A 455 23.14 3.26 6.23
N GLU A 456 22.16 3.88 5.58
CA GLU A 456 21.74 3.50 4.23
C GLU A 456 22.73 3.97 3.18
N ILE A 457 23.40 5.10 3.40
CA ILE A 457 24.46 5.59 2.50
C ILE A 457 25.61 4.59 2.48
N ASN A 458 25.99 4.07 3.63
CA ASN A 458 27.07 3.09 3.73
C ASN A 458 26.65 1.70 3.23
N ALA A 459 25.38 1.32 3.40
CA ALA A 459 24.85 0.10 2.78
C ALA A 459 24.86 0.19 1.25
N LEU A 460 24.42 1.34 0.71
CA LEU A 460 24.44 1.64 -0.71
C LEU A 460 25.88 1.74 -1.26
N TRP A 461 26.82 2.30 -0.50
CA TRP A 461 28.24 2.37 -0.85
C TRP A 461 28.86 0.99 -0.97
N TYR A 462 28.67 0.15 0.06
CA TYR A 462 29.11 -1.23 0.01
C TYR A 462 28.51 -1.98 -1.20
N ASN A 463 27.21 -1.80 -1.45
CA ASN A 463 26.53 -2.37 -2.60
C ASN A 463 27.13 -1.88 -3.95
N ALA A 464 27.36 -0.57 -4.09
CA ALA A 464 27.92 0.04 -5.29
C ALA A 464 29.34 -0.47 -5.60
N LEU A 465 30.19 -0.63 -4.58
CA LEU A 465 31.53 -1.20 -4.75
C LEU A 465 31.49 -2.67 -5.22
N ARG A 466 30.58 -3.47 -4.67
CA ARG A 466 30.37 -4.87 -5.12
C ARG A 466 29.85 -4.92 -6.56
N ILE A 467 28.92 -4.04 -6.92
CA ILE A 467 28.42 -3.89 -8.30
C ILE A 467 29.57 -3.52 -9.25
N MET A 468 30.39 -2.53 -8.87
CA MET A 468 31.52 -2.09 -9.69
C MET A 468 32.54 -3.21 -9.88
N GLY A 469 32.86 -3.97 -8.82
CA GLY A 469 33.72 -5.14 -8.91
C GLY A 469 33.16 -6.22 -9.85
N LYS A 470 31.84 -6.42 -9.88
CA LYS A 470 31.17 -7.34 -10.83
C LYS A 470 31.27 -6.82 -12.27
N PHE A 471 30.92 -5.56 -12.52
CA PHE A 471 31.01 -4.96 -13.85
C PHE A 471 32.43 -4.98 -14.39
N ALA A 472 33.42 -4.59 -13.58
CA ALA A 472 34.83 -4.60 -13.97
C ALA A 472 35.28 -5.99 -14.45
N ARG A 473 34.90 -7.07 -13.75
CA ARG A 473 35.16 -8.44 -14.19
C ARG A 473 34.51 -8.77 -15.53
N GLN A 474 33.25 -8.38 -15.71
CA GLN A 474 32.47 -8.69 -16.92
C GLN A 474 33.05 -8.03 -18.17
N ILE A 475 33.55 -6.80 -18.05
CA ILE A 475 34.14 -6.06 -19.17
C ILE A 475 35.69 -6.13 -19.21
N GLY A 476 36.31 -7.03 -18.45
CA GLY A 476 37.76 -7.25 -18.47
C GLY A 476 38.61 -6.08 -17.95
N ARG A 477 38.09 -5.27 -17.02
CA ARG A 477 38.79 -4.16 -16.35
C ARG A 477 39.34 -4.58 -14.97
N PRO A 478 40.36 -3.87 -14.45
CA PRO A 478 40.84 -4.10 -13.08
C PRO A 478 39.69 -3.96 -12.06
N TYR A 479 39.58 -4.94 -11.15
CA TYR A 479 38.47 -5.03 -10.20
C TYR A 479 38.92 -5.12 -8.73
N GLN A 480 40.20 -5.42 -8.51
CA GLN A 480 40.77 -5.72 -7.20
C GLN A 480 40.67 -4.52 -6.24
N GLU A 481 40.78 -3.31 -6.75
CA GLU A 481 40.64 -2.09 -5.94
C GLU A 481 39.23 -1.92 -5.39
N TYR A 482 38.21 -2.17 -6.22
CA TYR A 482 36.80 -2.10 -5.80
C TYR A 482 36.46 -3.17 -4.77
N ASP A 483 36.95 -4.40 -4.97
CA ASP A 483 36.79 -5.47 -3.97
C ASP A 483 37.47 -5.11 -2.65
N ALA A 484 38.69 -4.57 -2.69
CA ALA A 484 39.42 -4.18 -1.48
C ALA A 484 38.76 -3.02 -0.74
N LEU A 485 38.13 -2.08 -1.45
CA LEU A 485 37.28 -1.05 -0.83
C LEU A 485 36.03 -1.69 -0.21
N ALA A 486 35.37 -2.61 -0.90
CA ALA A 486 34.16 -3.26 -0.41
C ALA A 486 34.43 -4.11 0.84
N ASP A 487 35.55 -4.84 0.87
CA ASP A 487 35.95 -5.66 2.01
C ASP A 487 36.28 -4.81 3.24
N ARG A 488 36.89 -3.63 3.04
CA ARG A 488 37.12 -2.65 4.13
C ARG A 488 35.81 -2.11 4.70
N ALA A 489 34.90 -1.66 3.84
CA ALA A 489 33.59 -1.18 4.25
C ALA A 489 32.81 -2.28 5.00
N LEU A 490 32.80 -3.51 4.49
CA LEU A 490 32.16 -4.66 5.12
C LEU A 490 32.71 -4.92 6.52
N ALA A 491 34.04 -4.95 6.68
CA ALA A 491 34.70 -5.23 7.95
C ALA A 491 34.41 -4.16 9.04
N ARG A 492 33.95 -2.97 8.64
CA ARG A 492 33.65 -1.86 9.54
C ARG A 492 32.17 -1.52 9.63
N PHE A 493 31.32 -2.15 8.82
CA PHE A 493 29.88 -1.96 8.88
C PHE A 493 29.28 -2.39 10.22
N GLU A 494 29.92 -3.33 10.94
CA GLU A 494 29.52 -3.75 12.29
C GLU A 494 29.45 -2.58 13.29
N ARG A 495 30.15 -1.47 13.04
CA ARG A 495 30.03 -0.24 13.85
C ARG A 495 28.61 0.32 13.90
N PHE A 496 27.78 0.05 12.89
CA PHE A 496 26.39 0.46 12.89
C PHE A 496 25.52 -0.37 13.84
N TRP A 497 25.92 -1.60 14.16
CA TRP A 497 25.09 -2.48 14.97
C TRP A 497 25.10 -2.07 16.44
N ASN A 498 23.92 -1.82 17.01
CA ASN A 498 23.76 -1.60 18.45
C ASN A 498 23.22 -2.89 19.11
N PRO A 499 24.04 -3.63 19.86
CA PRO A 499 23.62 -4.89 20.47
C PRO A 499 22.62 -4.72 21.60
N ASP A 500 22.63 -3.57 22.30
CA ASP A 500 21.72 -3.31 23.42
C ASP A 500 20.30 -3.02 22.93
N LEU A 501 20.18 -2.38 21.76
CA LEU A 501 18.91 -2.02 21.15
C LEU A 501 18.39 -3.08 20.16
N GLY A 502 19.28 -3.94 19.65
CA GLY A 502 18.93 -4.99 18.69
C GLY A 502 18.65 -4.46 17.27
N TYR A 503 19.16 -3.28 16.93
CA TYR A 503 19.02 -2.65 15.62
C TYR A 503 20.19 -1.68 15.33
N CYS A 504 20.28 -1.14 14.11
CA CYS A 504 21.40 -0.26 13.75
C CYS A 504 21.23 1.20 14.25
N TYR A 505 22.33 1.84 14.63
CA TYR A 505 22.40 3.31 14.69
C TYR A 505 22.01 3.90 13.33
N ASP A 506 21.23 4.99 13.32
CA ASP A 506 20.82 5.64 12.08
C ASP A 506 21.97 6.40 11.41
N VAL A 507 22.82 7.01 12.24
CA VAL A 507 24.05 7.72 11.85
C VAL A 507 25.12 7.44 12.90
N ILE A 508 26.34 7.11 12.48
CA ILE A 508 27.51 7.04 13.38
C ILE A 508 28.48 8.18 13.08
N ASP A 509 29.36 8.50 14.03
CA ASP A 509 30.31 9.61 13.93
C ASP A 509 29.61 10.96 13.64
N GLY A 510 28.40 11.14 14.16
CA GLY A 510 27.64 12.38 14.05
C GLY A 510 28.19 13.49 14.94
N ILE A 511 27.70 14.72 14.75
CA ILE A 511 28.14 15.92 15.50
C ILE A 511 28.01 15.73 17.02
N TYR A 512 27.03 14.94 17.46
CA TYR A 512 26.76 14.66 18.88
C TYR A 512 27.08 13.21 19.28
N GLY A 513 27.82 12.47 18.45
CA GLY A 513 28.04 11.03 18.58
C GLY A 513 27.07 10.21 17.74
N ASP A 514 26.92 8.93 18.09
CA ASP A 514 26.12 7.97 17.34
C ASP A 514 24.61 8.15 17.64
N ASP A 515 23.80 8.24 16.59
CA ASP A 515 22.35 8.43 16.67
C ASP A 515 21.61 7.09 16.77
N ALA A 516 21.07 6.81 17.95
CA ALA A 516 20.32 5.59 18.26
C ALA A 516 18.82 5.65 17.87
N SER A 517 18.38 6.71 17.20
CA SER A 517 16.99 6.87 16.77
C SER A 517 16.54 5.71 15.89
N LEU A 518 15.46 5.03 16.27
CA LEU A 518 14.88 3.97 15.46
C LEU A 518 14.19 4.56 14.21
N ARG A 519 14.86 4.42 13.06
CA ARG A 519 14.42 4.89 11.74
C ARG A 519 14.40 3.74 10.72
N PRO A 520 13.65 3.87 9.62
CA PRO A 520 13.53 2.80 8.63
C PRO A 520 14.75 2.66 7.70
N ASN A 521 15.72 3.59 7.76
CA ASN A 521 16.88 3.63 6.85
C ASN A 521 17.71 2.33 6.86
N GLN A 522 17.82 1.68 8.01
CA GLN A 522 18.50 0.39 8.16
C GLN A 522 17.90 -0.73 7.29
N ILE A 523 16.65 -0.61 6.82
CA ILE A 523 16.03 -1.62 5.95
C ILE A 523 16.83 -1.80 4.65
N PHE A 524 17.50 -0.76 4.17
CA PHE A 524 18.34 -0.81 2.97
C PHE A 524 19.56 -1.71 3.15
N ALA A 525 20.11 -1.80 4.36
CA ALA A 525 21.18 -2.74 4.67
C ALA A 525 20.73 -4.20 4.53
N VAL A 526 19.41 -4.47 4.54
CA VAL A 526 18.84 -5.80 4.35
C VAL A 526 18.29 -6.00 2.94
N SER A 527 17.64 -4.99 2.34
CA SER A 527 16.94 -5.12 1.06
C SER A 527 17.87 -5.11 -0.16
N LEU A 528 19.01 -4.43 -0.10
CA LEU A 528 20.00 -4.36 -1.20
C LEU A 528 20.64 -5.72 -1.45
N PRO A 529 21.01 -6.11 -2.69
CA PRO A 529 21.48 -7.46 -3.01
C PRO A 529 22.73 -7.88 -2.22
N HIS A 530 23.59 -6.93 -1.87
CA HIS A 530 24.74 -7.17 -0.99
C HIS A 530 24.49 -6.58 0.39
N SER A 531 24.12 -7.42 1.36
CA SER A 531 24.00 -7.02 2.77
C SER A 531 25.34 -7.11 3.49
N ALA A 532 25.63 -6.11 4.33
CA ALA A 532 26.78 -6.11 5.24
C ALA A 532 26.42 -6.62 6.65
N LEU A 533 25.14 -6.92 6.90
CA LEU A 533 24.65 -7.46 8.17
C LEU A 533 24.64 -8.98 8.16
N SER A 534 24.91 -9.60 9.30
CA SER A 534 24.71 -11.04 9.50
C SER A 534 23.22 -11.44 9.37
N PRO A 535 22.89 -12.71 9.08
CA PRO A 535 21.50 -13.15 8.97
C PRO A 535 20.64 -12.83 10.21
N ASP A 536 21.21 -12.93 11.41
CA ASP A 536 20.50 -12.63 12.65
C ASP A 536 20.24 -11.13 12.81
N GLN A 537 21.22 -10.29 12.48
CA GLN A 537 21.04 -8.84 12.43
C GLN A 537 19.99 -8.44 11.38
N GLN A 538 20.03 -9.05 10.19
CA GLN A 538 19.03 -8.81 9.14
C GLN A 538 17.62 -9.14 9.64
N ARG A 539 17.44 -10.27 10.31
CA ARG A 539 16.16 -10.65 10.92
C ARG A 539 15.72 -9.63 11.96
N ALA A 540 16.59 -9.28 12.90
CA ALA A 540 16.29 -8.33 13.96
C ALA A 540 15.90 -6.93 13.42
N VAL A 541 16.57 -6.46 12.35
CA VAL A 541 16.21 -5.20 11.67
C VAL A 541 14.79 -5.27 11.10
N VAL A 542 14.46 -6.32 10.35
CA VAL A 542 13.12 -6.45 9.73
C VAL A 542 12.04 -6.57 10.80
N GLU A 543 12.25 -7.36 11.84
CA GLU A 543 11.31 -7.52 12.95
C GLU A 543 11.10 -6.21 13.70
N THR A 544 12.17 -5.46 13.98
CA THR A 544 12.09 -4.16 14.68
C THR A 544 11.36 -3.12 13.84
N CYS A 545 11.70 -2.99 12.55
CA CYS A 545 10.98 -2.08 11.64
C CYS A 545 9.51 -2.49 11.50
N GLY A 546 9.23 -3.80 11.38
CA GLY A 546 7.87 -4.35 11.31
C GLY A 546 7.06 -4.05 12.56
N ARG A 547 7.67 -4.17 13.74
CA ARG A 547 7.00 -3.96 15.04
C ARG A 547 6.68 -2.49 15.32
N TYR A 548 7.60 -1.57 15.01
CA TYR A 548 7.51 -0.19 15.48
C TYR A 548 7.23 0.84 14.38
N LEU A 549 7.56 0.55 13.13
CA LEU A 549 7.51 1.53 12.04
C LEU A 549 6.45 1.22 10.99
N LEU A 550 6.17 -0.06 10.73
CA LEU A 550 5.22 -0.49 9.70
C LEU A 550 3.79 0.01 9.96
N THR A 551 3.11 0.39 8.89
CA THR A 551 1.67 0.67 8.81
C THR A 551 1.09 -0.01 7.59
N SER A 552 -0.23 0.10 7.42
CA SER A 552 -0.93 -0.37 6.22
C SER A 552 -0.47 0.33 4.93
N SER A 553 0.16 1.50 5.02
CA SER A 553 0.49 2.33 3.85
C SER A 553 1.99 2.55 3.63
N GLY A 554 2.85 2.09 4.55
CA GLY A 554 4.29 2.31 4.47
C GLY A 554 5.00 2.21 5.82
N LEU A 555 6.19 2.82 5.93
CA LEU A 555 6.93 2.86 7.20
C LEU A 555 6.99 4.29 7.74
N ARG A 556 6.78 4.45 9.05
CA ARG A 556 7.04 5.70 9.78
C ARG A 556 8.52 6.07 9.66
N SER A 557 8.78 7.35 9.42
CA SER A 557 10.13 7.90 9.34
C SER A 557 10.86 7.96 10.69
N LEU A 558 10.13 7.86 11.82
CA LEU A 558 10.65 7.82 13.19
C LEU A 558 9.72 7.00 14.08
N ALA A 559 10.28 6.26 15.05
CA ALA A 559 9.49 5.45 15.99
C ALA A 559 8.54 6.29 16.87
N PRO A 560 7.28 5.83 17.11
CA PRO A 560 6.29 6.58 17.89
C PRO A 560 6.66 6.89 19.35
N ASN A 561 7.56 6.11 19.94
CA ASN A 561 8.04 6.31 21.31
C ASN A 561 9.14 7.37 21.42
N HIS A 562 9.64 7.91 20.31
CA HIS A 562 10.69 8.91 20.31
C HIS A 562 10.14 10.31 20.65
N PHE A 563 10.86 11.09 21.46
CA PHE A 563 10.43 12.43 21.90
C PHE A 563 10.13 13.40 20.74
N HIS A 564 10.85 13.29 19.63
CA HIS A 564 10.65 14.13 18.44
C HIS A 564 9.56 13.62 17.48
N TYR A 565 8.85 12.54 17.82
CA TYR A 565 7.84 11.97 16.95
C TYR A 565 6.66 12.92 16.70
N ARG A 566 6.31 13.07 15.42
CA ARG A 566 5.18 13.84 14.89
C ARG A 566 4.41 12.98 13.91
N GLY A 567 3.30 12.41 14.38
CA GLY A 567 2.49 11.46 13.63
C GLY A 567 1.46 12.07 12.68
N TYR A 568 1.33 13.39 12.61
CA TYR A 568 0.39 14.08 11.71
C TYR A 568 1.15 15.09 10.84
N TYR A 569 0.91 15.06 9.53
CA TYR A 569 1.47 15.99 8.55
C TYR A 569 0.40 17.01 8.14
N GLU A 570 0.21 18.03 8.96
CA GLU A 570 -0.83 19.04 8.79
C GLU A 570 -0.35 20.45 9.14
N GLY A 571 -1.15 21.46 8.75
CA GLY A 571 -0.92 22.86 9.06
C GLY A 571 -0.06 23.59 8.03
N ASN A 572 0.54 24.70 8.48
CA ASN A 572 1.31 25.60 7.62
C ASN A 572 2.63 24.95 7.14
N PRO A 573 3.36 25.56 6.18
CA PRO A 573 4.61 24.99 5.67
C PRO A 573 5.63 24.60 6.75
N VAL A 574 5.81 25.45 7.78
CA VAL A 574 6.75 25.18 8.89
C VAL A 574 6.36 23.94 9.69
N GLN A 575 5.08 23.78 10.01
CA GLN A 575 4.57 22.61 10.76
C GLN A 575 4.73 21.32 9.96
N ARG A 576 4.41 21.37 8.66
CA ARG A 576 4.53 20.24 7.75
C ARG A 576 5.98 19.83 7.52
N ASP A 577 6.85 20.76 7.15
CA ASP A 577 8.27 20.47 6.91
C ASP A 577 8.95 19.92 8.17
N SER A 578 8.56 20.39 9.36
CA SER A 578 9.08 19.87 10.63
C SER A 578 8.54 18.48 11.02
N ALA A 579 7.47 17.99 10.40
CA ALA A 579 6.93 16.64 10.58
C ALA A 579 7.34 15.66 9.44
N TYR A 580 7.79 16.17 8.30
CA TYR A 580 7.97 15.42 7.03
C TYR A 580 8.79 14.12 7.17
N HIS A 581 9.83 14.14 8.01
CA HIS A 581 10.66 12.97 8.32
C HIS A 581 10.75 12.67 9.82
N GLN A 582 9.76 13.09 10.60
CA GLN A 582 9.75 12.91 12.06
C GLN A 582 8.58 12.06 12.55
N GLY A 583 8.02 11.18 11.72
CA GLY A 583 6.91 10.30 12.11
C GLY A 583 5.90 10.05 10.99
N THR A 584 5.85 10.94 10.01
CA THR A 584 5.16 10.75 8.73
C THR A 584 5.54 9.40 8.12
N VAL A 585 4.54 8.70 7.59
CA VAL A 585 4.68 7.40 6.92
C VAL A 585 5.04 7.63 5.46
N TRP A 586 6.03 6.90 4.97
CA TRP A 586 6.49 6.95 3.60
C TRP A 586 6.17 5.65 2.88
N ALA A 587 5.38 5.74 1.81
CA ALA A 587 4.83 4.57 1.13
C ALA A 587 5.85 3.81 0.29
N TRP A 588 6.80 4.52 -0.33
CA TRP A 588 7.84 3.89 -1.13
C TRP A 588 8.75 2.95 -0.31
N LEU A 589 8.86 3.14 1.01
CA LEU A 589 9.62 2.26 1.90
C LEU A 589 8.98 0.86 2.06
N LEU A 590 7.70 0.72 1.71
CA LEU A 590 7.01 -0.56 1.74
C LEU A 590 7.66 -1.59 0.81
N GLY A 591 8.13 -1.18 -0.37
CA GLY A 591 8.82 -2.05 -1.32
C GLY A 591 10.12 -2.65 -0.73
N PRO A 592 11.10 -1.81 -0.32
CA PRO A 592 12.31 -2.27 0.37
C PRO A 592 12.03 -3.13 1.60
N PHE A 593 11.01 -2.80 2.41
CA PHE A 593 10.60 -3.61 3.55
C PHE A 593 10.11 -4.99 3.13
N VAL A 594 9.24 -5.09 2.14
CA VAL A 594 8.74 -6.37 1.62
C VAL A 594 9.86 -7.21 1.01
N ILE A 595 10.81 -6.59 0.31
CA ILE A 595 12.01 -7.28 -0.22
C ILE A 595 12.87 -7.82 0.93
N ALA A 596 13.12 -7.02 1.97
CA ALA A 596 13.88 -7.43 3.14
C ALA A 596 13.17 -8.57 3.89
N HIS A 597 11.85 -8.47 4.07
CA HIS A 597 11.02 -9.50 4.70
C HIS A 597 11.07 -10.80 3.90
N LEU A 598 10.87 -10.75 2.58
CA LEU A 598 10.94 -11.93 1.72
C LEU A 598 12.32 -12.59 1.80
N ARG A 599 13.39 -11.81 1.84
CA ARG A 599 14.75 -12.34 1.95
C ARG A 599 14.99 -13.09 3.27
N VAL A 600 14.58 -12.49 4.39
CA VAL A 600 14.84 -13.02 5.73
C VAL A 600 13.95 -14.24 6.03
N PHE A 601 12.65 -14.12 5.75
CA PHE A 601 11.67 -15.12 6.15
C PHE A 601 11.33 -16.11 5.05
N GLN A 602 11.72 -15.83 3.80
CA GLN A 602 11.49 -16.71 2.64
C GLN A 602 10.01 -17.09 2.45
N ASN A 603 9.09 -16.22 2.92
CA ASN A 603 7.66 -16.42 2.84
C ASN A 603 7.04 -15.39 1.87
N PRO A 604 6.83 -15.76 0.59
CA PRO A 604 6.27 -14.86 -0.43
C PRO A 604 4.82 -14.49 -0.16
N THR A 605 4.04 -15.36 0.49
CA THR A 605 2.64 -15.09 0.83
C THR A 605 2.54 -13.95 1.85
N VAL A 606 3.28 -14.04 2.95
CA VAL A 606 3.33 -12.98 3.97
C VAL A 606 3.97 -11.71 3.43
N ALA A 607 5.05 -11.83 2.65
CA ALA A 607 5.67 -10.67 2.03
C ALA A 607 4.67 -9.89 1.13
N ARG A 608 3.85 -10.62 0.35
CA ARG A 608 2.82 -10.03 -0.50
C ARG A 608 1.65 -9.44 0.28
N SER A 609 1.27 -10.01 1.43
CA SER A 609 0.13 -9.52 2.20
C SER A 609 0.32 -8.09 2.72
N PHE A 610 1.58 -7.66 2.93
CA PHE A 610 1.88 -6.26 3.28
C PHE A 610 1.53 -5.25 2.18
N LEU A 611 1.44 -5.69 0.93
CA LEU A 611 1.08 -4.85 -0.20
C LEU A 611 -0.45 -4.75 -0.39
N GLU A 612 -1.24 -5.67 0.17
CA GLU A 612 -2.70 -5.70 -0.05
C GLU A 612 -3.43 -4.43 0.41
N PRO A 613 -3.12 -3.83 1.59
CA PRO A 613 -3.85 -2.65 2.04
C PRO A 613 -3.68 -1.43 1.12
N ILE A 614 -2.55 -1.32 0.40
CA ILE A 614 -2.32 -0.21 -0.54
C ILE A 614 -3.29 -0.24 -1.73
N SER A 615 -3.86 -1.41 -2.06
CA SER A 615 -4.83 -1.54 -3.14
C SER A 615 -6.12 -0.77 -2.84
N ASN A 616 -6.53 -0.68 -1.57
CA ASN A 616 -7.69 0.11 -1.14
C ASN A 616 -7.46 1.61 -1.38
N HIS A 617 -6.21 2.06 -1.20
CA HIS A 617 -5.83 3.46 -1.37
C HIS A 617 -6.01 3.97 -2.80
N LEU A 618 -5.97 3.09 -3.82
CA LEU A 618 -6.22 3.47 -5.23
C LEU A 618 -7.61 4.09 -5.47
N THR A 619 -8.52 3.97 -4.51
CA THR A 619 -9.88 4.54 -4.56
C THR A 619 -10.06 5.81 -3.73
N THR A 620 -8.99 6.34 -3.15
CA THR A 620 -8.99 7.52 -2.26
C THR A 620 -7.85 8.49 -2.61
N GLY A 621 -8.02 9.78 -2.36
CA GLY A 621 -7.01 10.78 -2.75
C GLY A 621 -6.82 10.84 -4.26
N GLY A 622 -5.60 10.62 -4.74
CA GLY A 622 -5.27 10.53 -6.17
C GLY A 622 -5.69 9.18 -6.77
N LEU A 623 -6.84 9.17 -7.45
CA LEU A 623 -7.47 7.96 -7.98
C LEU A 623 -6.57 7.19 -8.94
N GLY A 624 -6.46 5.88 -8.73
CA GLY A 624 -5.67 4.97 -9.56
C GLY A 624 -4.17 5.04 -9.31
N THR A 625 -3.73 5.75 -8.27
CA THR A 625 -2.33 6.03 -7.99
C THR A 625 -2.04 5.97 -6.49
N ILE A 626 -0.76 6.08 -6.09
CA ILE A 626 -0.35 5.96 -4.69
C ILE A 626 0.33 7.23 -4.21
N SER A 627 -0.15 7.66 -3.04
CA SER A 627 0.35 8.74 -2.22
C SER A 627 1.81 8.51 -1.78
N GLU A 628 2.65 9.55 -1.77
CA GLU A 628 4.03 9.47 -1.27
C GLU A 628 4.08 9.27 0.23
N ILE A 629 3.26 10.06 0.93
CA ILE A 629 3.22 10.11 2.37
C ILE A 629 1.80 9.91 2.92
N PHE A 630 1.77 9.46 4.17
CA PHE A 630 0.58 9.23 5.00
C PHE A 630 0.87 9.72 6.43
N ASP A 631 -0.16 10.05 7.20
CA ASP A 631 -0.01 10.29 8.63
C ASP A 631 0.55 9.05 9.33
N GLY A 632 1.42 9.25 10.30
CA GLY A 632 1.98 8.18 11.14
C GLY A 632 0.99 7.64 12.18
N ASN A 633 0.02 8.46 12.60
CA ASN A 633 -1.00 8.06 13.55
C ASN A 633 -2.29 7.63 12.84
N ALA A 634 -3.07 6.77 13.49
CA ALA A 634 -4.37 6.38 12.99
C ALA A 634 -5.29 7.61 12.80
N PRO A 635 -6.05 7.68 11.69
CA PRO A 635 -6.31 6.60 10.72
C PRO A 635 -5.33 6.55 9.53
N MET A 636 -4.17 7.20 9.61
CA MET A 636 -3.13 7.22 8.57
C MET A 636 -3.66 7.79 7.26
N TYR A 637 -4.33 8.93 7.34
CA TYR A 637 -4.82 9.58 6.14
C TYR A 637 -3.63 9.94 5.25
N PRO A 638 -3.74 9.76 3.92
CA PRO A 638 -2.87 10.51 3.04
C PRO A 638 -3.09 11.98 3.40
N PRO A 639 -2.05 12.82 3.48
CA PRO A 639 -2.24 14.23 3.72
C PRO A 639 -3.35 14.79 2.85
N GLY A 640 -3.60 14.23 1.65
CA GLY A 640 -4.65 14.62 0.69
C GLY A 640 -6.10 14.59 1.16
N LEU A 641 -6.44 14.02 2.31
CA LEU A 641 -7.74 14.30 2.93
C LEU A 641 -7.85 15.75 3.44
N TYR A 642 -6.71 16.44 3.61
CA TYR A 642 -6.53 17.85 4.04
C TYR A 642 -5.36 18.61 3.32
N CYS A 643 -4.58 18.02 2.40
CA CYS A 643 -3.35 18.56 1.76
C CYS A 643 -2.69 17.49 0.86
N PRO A 644 -2.72 17.52 -0.49
CA PRO A 644 -2.46 16.32 -1.30
C PRO A 644 -1.16 15.58 -0.92
N SER A 645 -1.30 14.29 -0.72
CA SER A 645 -0.19 13.37 -0.88
C SER A 645 0.15 13.26 -2.37
N LEU A 646 1.42 13.37 -2.67
CA LEU A 646 2.02 13.17 -3.98
C LEU A 646 1.63 11.84 -4.62
N VAL A 647 1.29 11.85 -5.89
CA VAL A 647 1.39 10.65 -6.72
C VAL A 647 2.90 10.50 -6.93
N SER A 648 3.58 9.60 -6.22
CA SER A 648 5.04 9.45 -6.37
C SER A 648 5.37 8.30 -7.30
N GLY A 649 6.29 8.56 -8.23
CA GLY A 649 6.88 7.51 -9.04
C GLY A 649 7.54 6.42 -8.18
N ARG A 650 8.11 6.78 -7.01
CA ARG A 650 8.73 5.84 -6.06
C ARG A 650 7.71 4.88 -5.44
N SER A 651 6.54 5.38 -5.02
CA SER A 651 5.50 4.56 -4.40
C SER A 651 4.87 3.59 -5.40
N SER A 652 4.69 4.01 -6.65
CA SER A 652 4.14 3.15 -7.71
C SER A 652 5.16 2.10 -8.19
N ALA A 653 6.46 2.40 -8.11
CA ALA A 653 7.56 1.50 -8.48
C ALA A 653 7.80 0.35 -7.48
N GLY A 654 7.67 0.62 -6.18
CA GLY A 654 7.96 -0.35 -5.11
C GLY A 654 7.02 -1.57 -5.05
N LEU A 655 5.94 -1.58 -5.84
CA LEU A 655 4.87 -2.59 -5.83
C LEU A 655 4.90 -3.54 -7.04
N VAL A 656 5.71 -3.25 -8.07
CA VAL A 656 5.70 -4.02 -9.34
C VAL A 656 6.91 -4.97 -9.45
N SER A 657 7.81 -5.00 -8.45
CA SER A 657 9.00 -5.85 -8.47
C SER A 657 8.72 -7.28 -7.96
N HIS A 658 8.17 -8.15 -8.81
CA HIS A 658 8.19 -9.59 -8.56
C HIS A 658 8.89 -10.34 -9.70
N ARG A 659 10.22 -10.18 -9.76
CA ARG A 659 11.09 -11.15 -10.43
C ARG A 659 12.42 -11.22 -9.68
N THR A 660 12.58 -12.20 -8.81
CA THR A 660 13.83 -12.99 -8.67
C THR A 660 13.64 -14.09 -7.63
N LEU A 661 14.32 -15.21 -7.91
CA LEU A 661 14.43 -16.47 -7.14
C LEU A 661 13.44 -17.57 -7.55
N ASP A 662 13.77 -18.21 -8.68
CA ASP A 662 13.50 -19.64 -8.83
C ASP A 662 14.85 -20.35 -9.03
N ARG A 663 15.19 -21.23 -8.08
CA ARG A 663 16.10 -22.40 -8.17
C ARG A 663 16.32 -22.95 -6.76
N GLY A 664 15.33 -23.68 -6.28
CA GLY A 664 15.40 -24.50 -5.09
C GLY A 664 14.13 -25.33 -4.99
N SER A 665 14.21 -26.61 -5.30
CA SER A 665 13.12 -27.57 -5.14
C SER A 665 12.71 -27.68 -3.67
N TRP A 666 11.48 -27.31 -3.32
CA TRP A 666 10.93 -27.57 -1.99
C TRP A 666 9.53 -28.17 -2.08
N LYS A 667 9.36 -29.36 -1.48
CA LYS A 667 8.06 -30.00 -1.26
C LYS A 667 7.23 -29.14 -0.29
N ILE A 668 6.00 -28.82 -0.68
CA ILE A 668 5.02 -28.12 0.15
C ILE A 668 4.62 -29.03 1.32
N MET A 669 4.79 -28.56 2.56
CA MET A 669 4.20 -29.20 3.76
C MET A 669 2.76 -28.72 3.90
N GLY A 670 1.79 -29.65 3.94
CA GLY A 670 0.36 -29.34 4.00
C GLY A 670 -0.30 -29.88 5.26
N LEU A 671 -1.47 -29.32 5.63
CA LEU A 671 -2.36 -29.83 6.66
C LEU A 671 -2.77 -31.27 6.34
N LYS A 672 -2.68 -32.18 7.31
CA LYS A 672 -3.06 -33.59 7.14
C LYS A 672 -4.08 -34.08 8.16
N ALA A 673 -4.20 -33.44 9.32
CA ALA A 673 -5.13 -33.85 10.36
C ALA A 673 -5.72 -32.68 11.14
N VAL A 674 -6.94 -32.85 11.66
CA VAL A 674 -7.64 -31.87 12.50
C VAL A 674 -8.14 -32.55 13.78
N LEU A 675 -7.79 -31.98 14.94
CA LEU A 675 -8.14 -32.46 16.27
C LEU A 675 -9.12 -31.48 16.92
N PHE A 676 -10.32 -31.94 17.25
CA PHE A 676 -11.38 -31.12 17.80
C PHE A 676 -11.45 -31.25 19.32
N ASP A 677 -11.67 -30.14 20.02
CA ASP A 677 -12.31 -30.24 21.33
C ASP A 677 -13.76 -30.72 21.18
N PHE A 678 -14.32 -31.24 22.27
CA PHE A 678 -15.65 -31.83 22.26
C PHE A 678 -16.72 -30.86 22.80
N ASN A 679 -16.60 -30.46 24.06
CA ASN A 679 -17.49 -29.48 24.68
C ASN A 679 -17.18 -28.10 24.08
N GLY A 680 -18.21 -27.32 23.74
CA GLY A 680 -18.02 -25.98 23.17
C GLY A 680 -17.67 -25.94 21.67
N ILE A 681 -17.36 -27.09 21.05
CA ILE A 681 -17.06 -27.22 19.62
C ILE A 681 -18.02 -28.19 18.91
N ILE A 682 -18.24 -29.38 19.47
CA ILE A 682 -19.18 -30.37 18.91
C ILE A 682 -20.56 -30.21 19.55
N ILE A 683 -20.60 -30.14 20.88
CA ILE A 683 -21.84 -30.03 21.66
C ILE A 683 -21.82 -28.78 22.54
N ASN A 684 -22.94 -28.06 22.57
CA ASN A 684 -23.18 -26.91 23.44
C ASN A 684 -23.89 -27.35 24.73
N ASP A 685 -23.13 -27.90 25.66
CA ASP A 685 -23.63 -28.53 26.90
C ASP A 685 -23.05 -27.94 28.19
N GLU A 686 -22.30 -26.83 28.13
CA GLU A 686 -21.65 -26.23 29.30
C GLU A 686 -22.66 -25.92 30.42
N SER A 687 -23.83 -25.37 30.06
CA SER A 687 -24.91 -25.09 31.02
C SER A 687 -25.44 -26.34 31.73
N ILE A 688 -25.41 -27.50 31.05
CA ILE A 688 -25.82 -28.79 31.62
C ILE A 688 -24.77 -29.24 32.64
N HIS A 689 -23.48 -29.13 32.31
CA HIS A 689 -22.39 -29.47 33.23
C HIS A 689 -22.40 -28.57 34.48
N GLU A 690 -22.58 -27.26 34.31
CA GLU A 690 -22.69 -26.32 35.43
C GLU A 690 -23.83 -26.70 36.39
N GLN A 691 -25.01 -27.04 35.84
CA GLN A 691 -26.16 -27.47 36.63
C GLN A 691 -25.87 -28.77 37.40
N LEU A 692 -25.33 -29.79 36.73
CA LEU A 692 -25.08 -31.10 37.35
C LEU A 692 -23.98 -31.02 38.42
N ILE A 693 -22.95 -30.20 38.22
CA ILE A 693 -21.93 -29.95 39.24
C ILE A 693 -22.55 -29.20 40.43
N ALA A 694 -23.42 -28.22 40.20
CA ALA A 694 -24.13 -27.54 41.29
C ALA A 694 -25.01 -28.49 42.11
N GLU A 695 -25.78 -29.36 41.45
CA GLU A 695 -26.60 -30.39 42.10
C GLU A 695 -25.75 -31.40 42.89
N LEU A 696 -24.63 -31.84 42.32
CA LEU A 696 -23.69 -32.73 42.97
C LEU A 696 -23.11 -32.09 44.24
N LEU A 697 -22.64 -30.86 44.16
CA LEU A 697 -22.11 -30.12 45.32
C LEU A 697 -23.17 -29.90 46.38
N LEU A 698 -24.41 -29.59 46.00
CA LEU A 698 -25.53 -29.46 46.94
C LEU A 698 -25.79 -30.79 47.69
N SER A 699 -25.69 -31.93 46.99
CA SER A 699 -25.82 -33.25 47.63
C SER A 699 -24.70 -33.54 48.63
N GLU A 700 -23.54 -32.91 48.48
CA GLU A 700 -22.41 -32.95 49.41
C GLU A 700 -22.45 -31.82 50.47
N ASN A 701 -23.61 -31.15 50.61
CA ASN A 701 -23.83 -30.01 51.50
C ASN A 701 -22.90 -28.81 51.24
N LEU A 702 -22.50 -28.61 49.98
CA LEU A 702 -21.70 -27.49 49.53
C LEU A 702 -22.54 -26.60 48.61
N ARG A 703 -22.65 -25.32 48.95
CA ARG A 703 -23.24 -24.31 48.05
C ARG A 703 -22.11 -23.61 47.28
N SER A 704 -22.25 -23.53 45.97
CA SER A 704 -21.34 -22.77 45.10
C SER A 704 -22.15 -21.80 44.23
N LYS A 705 -21.52 -20.67 43.89
CA LYS A 705 -22.09 -19.75 42.91
C LYS A 705 -21.81 -20.28 41.50
N PRO A 706 -22.71 -20.06 40.52
CA PRO A 706 -22.48 -20.46 39.12
C PRO A 706 -21.14 -19.96 38.56
N GLU A 707 -20.76 -18.72 38.85
CA GLU A 707 -19.47 -18.13 38.42
C GLU A 707 -18.24 -18.88 38.95
N GLU A 708 -18.34 -19.46 40.16
CA GLU A 708 -17.25 -20.24 40.74
C GLU A 708 -17.13 -21.59 40.03
N ILE A 709 -18.25 -22.27 39.77
CA ILE A 709 -18.27 -23.56 39.04
C ILE A 709 -17.65 -23.35 37.66
N ARG A 710 -18.13 -22.34 36.93
CA ARG A 710 -17.65 -21.98 35.60
C ARG A 710 -16.15 -21.70 35.57
N LYS A 711 -15.61 -21.00 36.58
CA LYS A 711 -14.17 -20.73 36.67
C LYS A 711 -13.32 -22.00 36.76
N PHE A 712 -13.81 -23.05 37.42
CA PHE A 712 -13.06 -24.29 37.62
C PHE A 712 -13.37 -25.37 36.58
N SER A 713 -14.52 -25.30 35.87
CA SER A 713 -14.96 -26.31 34.89
C SER A 713 -14.45 -26.05 33.46
N LEU A 714 -14.42 -24.79 33.01
CA LEU A 714 -14.22 -24.47 31.58
C LEU A 714 -12.94 -25.09 30.99
N GLY A 715 -13.13 -25.97 30.00
CA GLY A 715 -12.06 -26.64 29.25
C GLY A 715 -11.24 -27.65 30.04
N ARG A 716 -11.70 -28.10 31.23
CA ARG A 716 -10.98 -29.03 32.12
C ARG A 716 -11.80 -30.29 32.38
N SER A 717 -11.14 -31.37 32.81
CA SER A 717 -11.83 -32.62 33.17
C SER A 717 -12.60 -32.48 34.48
N ASP A 718 -13.68 -33.25 34.62
CA ASP A 718 -14.46 -33.32 35.87
C ASP A 718 -13.56 -33.62 37.08
N ARG A 719 -12.54 -34.46 36.90
CA ARG A 719 -11.56 -34.78 37.94
C ARG A 719 -10.81 -33.52 38.41
N ALA A 720 -10.28 -32.73 37.49
CA ALA A 720 -9.55 -31.51 37.82
C ALA A 720 -10.48 -30.46 38.44
N CYS A 721 -11.66 -30.26 37.85
CA CYS A 721 -12.69 -29.34 38.32
C CYS A 721 -13.13 -29.66 39.76
N LEU A 722 -13.55 -30.91 40.03
CA LEU A 722 -14.03 -31.32 41.34
C LEU A 722 -12.91 -31.33 42.39
N THR A 723 -11.67 -31.69 42.01
CA THR A 723 -10.52 -31.63 42.92
C THR A 723 -10.30 -30.20 43.42
N ASP A 724 -10.25 -29.23 42.49
CA ASP A 724 -9.99 -27.83 42.84
C ASP A 724 -11.16 -27.22 43.62
N LEU A 725 -12.41 -27.49 43.20
CA LEU A 725 -13.62 -27.01 43.90
C LEU A 725 -13.70 -27.54 45.33
N LEU A 726 -13.48 -28.85 45.54
CA LEU A 726 -13.54 -29.45 46.86
C LEU A 726 -12.37 -29.00 47.75
N THR A 727 -11.17 -28.90 47.19
CA THR A 727 -9.98 -28.40 47.91
C THR A 727 -10.15 -26.94 48.31
N TYR A 728 -10.65 -26.09 47.40
CA TYR A 728 -10.98 -24.69 47.69
C TYR A 728 -11.99 -24.54 48.83
N ARG A 729 -12.86 -25.54 49.03
CA ARG A 729 -13.83 -25.61 50.14
C ARG A 729 -13.27 -26.31 51.39
N GLY A 730 -11.98 -26.61 51.43
CA GLY A 730 -11.31 -27.23 52.57
C GLY A 730 -11.66 -28.71 52.79
N ARG A 731 -12.16 -29.40 51.75
CA ARG A 731 -12.41 -30.85 51.80
C ARG A 731 -11.13 -31.62 51.47
N VAL A 732 -10.85 -32.66 52.24
CA VAL A 732 -9.80 -33.62 51.91
C VAL A 732 -10.38 -34.62 50.90
N VAL A 733 -9.83 -34.64 49.70
CA VAL A 733 -10.33 -35.46 48.59
C VAL A 733 -9.45 -36.71 48.47
N SER A 734 -10.03 -37.88 48.69
CA SER A 734 -9.38 -39.16 48.32
C SER A 734 -9.75 -39.53 46.88
N ASN A 735 -8.87 -40.26 46.19
CA ASN A 735 -9.13 -40.72 44.81
C ASN A 735 -10.42 -41.57 44.72
N THR A 736 -10.68 -42.42 45.72
CA THR A 736 -11.88 -43.26 45.76
C THR A 736 -13.15 -42.42 45.85
N TYR A 737 -13.15 -41.38 46.69
CA TYR A 737 -14.28 -40.46 46.85
C TYR A 737 -14.51 -39.63 45.58
N LEU A 738 -13.43 -39.12 44.98
CA LEU A 738 -13.51 -38.36 43.73
C LEU A 738 -14.07 -39.20 42.58
N ASN A 739 -13.67 -40.48 42.47
CA ASN A 739 -14.18 -41.39 41.45
C ASN A 739 -15.70 -41.60 41.57
N GLN A 740 -16.20 -41.75 42.80
CA GLN A 740 -17.65 -41.90 43.06
C GLN A 740 -18.44 -40.66 42.63
N LEU A 741 -17.90 -39.46 42.87
CA LEU A 741 -18.55 -38.21 42.48
C LEU A 741 -18.60 -38.04 40.96
N ILE A 742 -17.49 -38.34 40.27
CA ILE A 742 -17.40 -38.30 38.81
C ILE A 742 -18.39 -39.30 38.19
N GLU A 743 -18.45 -40.53 38.71
CA GLU A 743 -19.38 -41.56 38.22
C GLU A 743 -20.84 -41.14 38.40
N ARG A 744 -21.21 -40.57 39.57
CA ARG A 744 -22.55 -40.04 39.83
C ARG A 744 -22.93 -38.94 38.84
N LYS A 745 -22.04 -37.97 38.62
CA LYS A 745 -22.28 -36.88 37.65
C LYS A 745 -22.42 -37.44 36.23
N SER A 746 -21.58 -38.40 35.84
CA SER A 746 -21.63 -39.01 34.52
C SER A 746 -22.94 -39.77 34.26
N ILE A 747 -23.44 -40.49 35.26
CA ILE A 747 -24.77 -41.14 35.19
C ILE A 747 -25.85 -40.09 35.01
N SER A 748 -25.85 -39.02 35.81
CA SER A 748 -26.84 -37.94 35.70
C SER A 748 -26.79 -37.25 34.33
N TYR A 749 -25.58 -36.99 33.81
CA TYR A 749 -25.38 -36.37 32.50
C TYR A 749 -25.93 -37.24 31.37
N ARG A 750 -25.61 -38.55 31.37
CA ARG A 750 -26.15 -39.48 30.36
C ARG A 750 -27.67 -39.59 30.41
N ASN A 751 -28.24 -39.71 31.62
CA ASN A 751 -29.69 -39.73 31.81
C ASN A 751 -30.36 -38.43 31.32
N TYR A 752 -29.72 -37.28 31.56
CA TYR A 752 -30.23 -35.99 31.08
C TYR A 752 -30.21 -35.93 29.55
N LEU A 753 -29.09 -36.32 28.92
CA LEU A 753 -29.01 -36.36 27.46
C LEU A 753 -30.05 -37.30 26.85
N GLU A 754 -30.26 -38.49 27.42
CA GLU A 754 -31.27 -39.47 26.96
C GLU A 754 -32.69 -38.90 26.94
N GLN A 755 -33.01 -37.93 27.79
CA GLN A 755 -34.31 -37.26 27.83
C GLN A 755 -34.48 -36.17 26.76
N LEU A 756 -33.40 -35.71 26.15
CA LEU A 756 -33.47 -34.70 25.09
C LEU A 756 -33.89 -35.35 23.77
N GLU A 757 -34.94 -34.83 23.13
CA GLU A 757 -35.34 -35.23 21.78
C GLU A 757 -34.24 -34.94 20.76
N GLN A 758 -33.61 -33.77 20.87
CA GLN A 758 -32.51 -33.32 20.01
C GLN A 758 -31.32 -32.86 20.85
N LEU A 759 -30.11 -33.29 20.46
CA LEU A 759 -28.88 -32.87 21.11
C LEU A 759 -28.49 -31.44 20.66
N PRO A 760 -27.95 -30.61 21.58
CA PRO A 760 -27.58 -29.23 21.29
C PRO A 760 -26.23 -29.15 20.53
N LEU A 761 -26.21 -29.56 19.26
CA LEU A 761 -25.01 -29.48 18.40
C LEU A 761 -24.89 -28.09 17.75
N TYR A 762 -23.68 -27.66 17.46
CA TYR A 762 -23.45 -26.39 16.75
C TYR A 762 -23.88 -26.44 15.28
N LEU A 763 -24.56 -25.38 14.83
CA LEU A 763 -25.00 -25.25 13.45
C LEU A 763 -23.81 -25.20 12.49
N GLY A 764 -23.86 -26.01 11.43
CA GLY A 764 -22.81 -26.08 10.41
C GLY A 764 -21.73 -27.14 10.67
N LEU A 765 -21.71 -27.80 11.83
CA LEU A 765 -20.73 -28.82 12.19
C LEU A 765 -20.66 -29.97 11.17
N GLU A 766 -21.80 -30.56 10.82
CA GLU A 766 -21.84 -31.73 9.94
C GLU A 766 -21.34 -31.41 8.53
N ASN A 767 -21.75 -30.27 7.95
CA ASN A 767 -21.27 -29.81 6.65
C ASN A 767 -19.74 -29.58 6.69
N PHE A 768 -19.24 -29.01 7.77
CA PHE A 768 -17.81 -28.78 7.94
C PHE A 768 -17.02 -30.10 8.05
N LEU A 769 -17.48 -31.08 8.83
CA LEU A 769 -16.86 -32.40 8.91
C LEU A 769 -16.85 -33.13 7.55
N GLN A 770 -17.93 -33.00 6.77
CA GLN A 770 -17.99 -33.53 5.40
C GLN A 770 -16.93 -32.91 4.49
N GLN A 771 -16.72 -31.59 4.56
CA GLN A 771 -15.68 -30.91 3.79
C GLN A 771 -14.27 -31.41 4.15
N LEU A 772 -13.98 -31.58 5.44
CA LEU A 772 -12.67 -32.09 5.87
C LEU A 772 -12.42 -33.53 5.41
N GLN A 773 -13.46 -34.39 5.46
CA GLN A 773 -13.36 -35.77 4.99
C GLN A 773 -13.16 -35.85 3.47
N LEU A 774 -13.84 -35.00 2.69
CA LEU A 774 -13.65 -34.90 1.23
C LEU A 774 -12.22 -34.46 0.86
N ALA A 775 -11.57 -33.70 1.74
CA ALA A 775 -10.18 -33.28 1.59
C ALA A 775 -9.15 -34.31 2.09
N ASP A 776 -9.58 -35.53 2.45
CA ASP A 776 -8.77 -36.62 3.01
C ASP A 776 -8.04 -36.28 4.32
N LEU A 777 -8.52 -35.29 5.07
CA LEU A 777 -7.97 -34.91 6.37
C LEU A 777 -8.41 -35.90 7.45
N LYS A 778 -7.48 -36.30 8.32
CA LYS A 778 -7.77 -37.25 9.41
C LYS A 778 -8.28 -36.50 10.63
N LEU A 779 -9.39 -36.96 11.19
CA LEU A 779 -10.07 -36.27 12.28
C LEU A 779 -9.91 -37.02 13.59
N GLY A 780 -9.75 -36.28 14.68
CA GLY A 780 -9.76 -36.84 16.02
C GLY A 780 -10.44 -35.90 17.02
N ILE A 781 -10.85 -36.45 18.17
CA ILE A 781 -11.38 -35.69 19.31
C ILE A 781 -10.40 -35.76 20.47
N VAL A 782 -10.18 -34.62 21.14
CA VAL A 782 -9.37 -34.49 22.35
C VAL A 782 -10.14 -33.71 23.39
N THR A 783 -10.63 -34.39 24.44
CA THR A 783 -11.51 -33.79 25.45
C THR A 783 -11.20 -34.25 26.87
N GLY A 784 -11.60 -33.44 27.85
CA GLY A 784 -11.62 -33.80 29.26
C GLY A 784 -12.86 -34.58 29.70
N ALA A 785 -13.88 -34.72 28.84
CA ALA A 785 -15.09 -35.50 29.09
C ALA A 785 -14.81 -37.01 29.07
N LEU A 786 -15.62 -37.80 29.79
CA LEU A 786 -15.44 -39.25 29.84
C LEU A 786 -15.81 -39.91 28.50
N ARG A 787 -15.09 -40.98 28.13
CA ARG A 787 -15.35 -41.72 26.88
C ARG A 787 -16.81 -42.13 26.70
N ALA A 788 -17.44 -42.60 27.76
CA ALA A 788 -18.84 -43.03 27.73
C ALA A 788 -19.81 -41.87 27.37
N GLU A 789 -19.48 -40.63 27.72
CA GLU A 789 -20.28 -39.44 27.42
C GLU A 789 -20.10 -39.02 25.96
N VAL A 790 -18.85 -38.99 25.51
CA VAL A 790 -18.48 -38.66 24.13
C VAL A 790 -19.11 -39.67 23.15
N GLU A 791 -18.97 -40.97 23.43
CA GLU A 791 -19.53 -42.02 22.57
C GLU A 791 -21.06 -42.00 22.52
N LEU A 792 -21.74 -41.65 23.62
CA LEU A 792 -23.20 -41.51 23.64
C LEU A 792 -23.65 -40.39 22.68
N VAL A 793 -23.04 -39.22 22.78
CA VAL A 793 -23.37 -38.06 21.93
C VAL A 793 -23.07 -38.36 20.46
N LEU A 794 -21.86 -38.86 20.15
CA LEU A 794 -21.46 -39.15 18.77
C LEU A 794 -22.32 -40.23 18.11
N THR A 795 -22.77 -41.23 18.88
CA THR A 795 -23.65 -42.28 18.37
C THR A 795 -25.05 -41.74 18.09
N ARG A 796 -25.61 -40.93 19.00
CA ARG A 796 -26.94 -40.33 18.82
C ARG A 796 -27.00 -39.25 17.75
N SER A 797 -25.90 -38.54 17.51
CA SER A 797 -25.78 -37.53 16.46
C SER A 797 -25.42 -38.09 15.09
N GLY A 798 -25.07 -39.37 14.99
CA GLY A 798 -24.57 -39.97 13.75
C GLY A 798 -23.15 -39.51 13.37
N LEU A 799 -22.41 -38.88 14.28
CA LEU A 799 -21.07 -38.33 13.99
C LEU A 799 -19.92 -39.29 14.31
N LYS A 800 -20.21 -40.46 14.89
CA LYS A 800 -19.18 -41.44 15.31
C LYS A 800 -18.22 -41.83 14.20
N ASP A 801 -18.72 -41.98 12.97
CA ASP A 801 -17.92 -42.44 11.84
C ASP A 801 -16.91 -41.40 11.33
N TYR A 802 -17.08 -40.11 11.69
CA TYR A 802 -16.12 -39.06 11.35
C TYR A 802 -14.85 -39.12 12.21
N PHE A 803 -14.93 -39.68 13.42
CA PHE A 803 -13.87 -39.60 14.43
C PHE A 803 -13.31 -40.99 14.77
N PRO A 804 -12.39 -41.52 13.94
CA PRO A 804 -11.73 -42.80 14.20
C PRO A 804 -10.86 -42.78 15.46
N VAL A 805 -10.42 -41.60 15.90
CA VAL A 805 -9.59 -41.40 17.09
C VAL A 805 -10.33 -40.50 18.08
N ILE A 806 -10.49 -41.00 19.29
CA ILE A 806 -11.05 -40.26 20.42
C ILE A 806 -10.08 -40.40 21.60
N VAL A 807 -9.63 -39.27 22.14
CA VAL A 807 -8.91 -39.17 23.42
C VAL A 807 -9.84 -38.48 24.42
N ALA A 808 -10.25 -39.23 25.42
CA ALA A 808 -11.18 -38.79 26.46
C ALA A 808 -10.46 -38.57 27.80
N GLY A 809 -11.14 -37.95 28.76
CA GLY A 809 -10.58 -37.60 30.06
C GLY A 809 -10.13 -38.79 30.91
N ASP A 810 -10.64 -39.99 30.62
CA ASP A 810 -10.22 -41.26 31.22
C ASP A 810 -9.00 -41.90 30.54
N ASP A 811 -8.54 -41.36 29.40
CA ASP A 811 -7.30 -41.78 28.72
C ASP A 811 -6.05 -41.01 29.19
N ILE A 812 -6.22 -39.90 29.93
CA ILE A 812 -5.15 -38.96 30.29
C ILE A 812 -5.00 -38.79 31.80
N THR A 813 -3.78 -38.49 32.24
CA THR A 813 -3.46 -38.26 33.65
C THR A 813 -3.45 -36.78 34.02
N LEU A 814 -2.96 -35.91 33.13
CA LEU A 814 -2.95 -34.46 33.27
C LEU A 814 -4.03 -33.84 32.39
N SER A 815 -4.83 -32.93 32.95
CA SER A 815 -5.84 -32.18 32.19
C SER A 815 -5.21 -30.99 31.44
N LYS A 816 -5.92 -30.46 30.44
CA LYS A 816 -5.66 -29.12 29.87
C LYS A 816 -5.43 -28.11 31.03
N PRO A 817 -4.41 -27.24 30.98
CA PRO A 817 -3.62 -26.82 29.82
C PRO A 817 -2.37 -27.67 29.50
N GLU A 818 -2.22 -28.86 30.08
CA GLU A 818 -1.11 -29.76 29.72
C GLU A 818 -1.35 -30.42 28.35
N PRO A 819 -0.30 -30.62 27.53
CA PRO A 819 -0.44 -31.07 26.14
C PRO A 819 -0.74 -32.57 25.97
N GLU A 820 -0.81 -33.33 27.06
CA GLU A 820 -0.90 -34.81 27.07
C GLU A 820 -2.01 -35.34 26.15
N GLY A 821 -3.22 -34.76 26.21
CA GLY A 821 -4.34 -35.20 25.38
C GLY A 821 -4.10 -35.01 23.88
N TYR A 822 -3.51 -33.89 23.46
CA TYR A 822 -3.23 -33.61 22.05
C TYR A 822 -2.07 -34.46 21.51
N LEU A 823 -1.03 -34.67 22.32
CA LEU A 823 0.07 -35.57 21.97
C LEU A 823 -0.41 -37.02 21.83
N LEU A 824 -1.28 -37.49 22.73
CA LEU A 824 -1.90 -38.81 22.63
C LEU A 824 -2.82 -38.92 21.41
N GLY A 825 -3.55 -37.84 21.07
CA GLY A 825 -4.38 -37.77 19.86
C GLY A 825 -3.56 -37.94 18.58
N LEU A 826 -2.42 -37.23 18.49
CA LEU A 826 -1.46 -37.38 17.40
C LEU A 826 -0.90 -38.81 17.32
N GLN A 827 -0.51 -39.38 18.45
CA GLN A 827 -0.01 -40.76 18.51
C GLN A 827 -1.05 -41.75 17.97
N ARG A 828 -2.31 -41.68 18.45
CA ARG A 828 -3.38 -42.58 18.01
C ARG A 828 -3.73 -42.38 16.53
N LEU A 829 -3.64 -41.16 16.00
CA LEU A 829 -3.78 -40.90 14.56
C LEU A 829 -2.67 -41.55 13.75
N ASN A 830 -1.42 -41.53 14.24
CA ASN A 830 -0.31 -42.23 13.60
C ASN A 830 -0.42 -43.76 13.71
N GLU A 831 -1.03 -44.29 14.78
CA GLU A 831 -1.34 -45.72 14.91
C GLU A 831 -2.44 -46.15 13.92
N ALA A 832 -3.49 -45.33 13.76
CA ALA A 832 -4.57 -45.57 12.80
C ALA A 832 -4.12 -45.39 11.34
N TYR A 833 -3.18 -44.46 11.09
CA TYR A 833 -2.68 -44.10 9.76
C TYR A 833 -1.14 -44.08 9.71
N PRO A 834 -0.45 -45.24 9.82
CA PRO A 834 1.01 -45.30 9.94
C PRO A 834 1.77 -44.70 8.76
N TYR A 835 1.15 -44.68 7.57
CA TYR A 835 1.74 -44.15 6.34
C TYR A 835 1.86 -42.61 6.34
N LEU A 836 1.14 -41.90 7.23
CA LEU A 836 1.17 -40.44 7.27
C LEU A 836 2.37 -39.89 8.05
N ASN A 837 2.84 -40.60 9.08
CA ASN A 837 3.89 -40.17 10.02
C ASN A 837 3.75 -38.70 10.46
N LEU A 838 2.52 -38.35 10.88
CA LEU A 838 2.09 -37.00 11.22
C LEU A 838 3.00 -36.39 12.27
N GLN A 839 3.45 -35.16 11.99
CA GLN A 839 4.09 -34.29 12.96
C GLN A 839 3.07 -33.31 13.55
N PRO A 840 3.29 -32.76 14.77
CA PRO A 840 2.37 -31.77 15.35
C PRO A 840 2.10 -30.56 14.45
N SER A 841 3.12 -30.12 13.70
CA SER A 841 3.03 -29.00 12.74
C SER A 841 2.16 -29.29 11.52
N GLU A 842 1.74 -30.54 11.31
CA GLU A 842 0.84 -30.97 10.23
C GLU A 842 -0.60 -31.16 10.72
N CYS A 843 -0.85 -30.81 11.99
CA CYS A 843 -2.14 -30.96 12.66
C CYS A 843 -2.69 -29.61 13.11
N LEU A 844 -3.99 -29.39 12.90
CA LEU A 844 -4.74 -28.25 13.42
C LEU A 844 -5.60 -28.68 14.60
N ALA A 845 -5.57 -27.94 15.70
CA ALA A 845 -6.54 -28.07 16.79
C ALA A 845 -7.68 -27.04 16.64
N VAL A 846 -8.92 -27.44 16.89
CA VAL A 846 -10.08 -26.54 16.94
C VAL A 846 -10.60 -26.49 18.37
N GLU A 847 -10.58 -25.29 18.97
CA GLU A 847 -10.78 -25.07 20.42
C GLU A 847 -11.60 -23.81 20.68
N ASP A 848 -12.36 -23.77 21.76
CA ASP A 848 -13.15 -22.59 22.19
C ASP A 848 -12.71 -22.03 23.55
N THR A 849 -11.82 -22.73 24.27
CA THR A 849 -11.33 -22.31 25.59
C THR A 849 -9.85 -21.95 25.61
N CYS A 850 -9.46 -20.95 26.42
CA CYS A 850 -8.05 -20.55 26.54
C CYS A 850 -7.15 -21.70 27.04
N VAL A 851 -7.63 -22.53 27.97
CA VAL A 851 -6.85 -23.67 28.49
C VAL A 851 -6.62 -24.74 27.43
N GLY A 852 -7.60 -24.98 26.57
CA GLY A 852 -7.49 -25.90 25.45
C GLY A 852 -6.56 -25.40 24.35
N ILE A 853 -6.67 -24.11 24.01
CA ILE A 853 -5.74 -23.46 23.08
C ILE A 853 -4.29 -23.57 23.56
N ILE A 854 -4.04 -23.31 24.85
CA ILE A 854 -2.69 -23.45 25.43
C ILE A 854 -2.21 -24.91 25.38
N ALA A 855 -3.08 -25.89 25.66
CA ALA A 855 -2.72 -27.30 25.60
C ALA A 855 -2.30 -27.74 24.19
N ALA A 856 -3.08 -27.36 23.17
CA ALA A 856 -2.78 -27.67 21.77
C ALA A 856 -1.52 -26.95 21.28
N GLY A 857 -1.35 -25.67 21.63
CA GLY A 857 -0.14 -24.91 21.32
C GLY A 857 1.12 -25.52 21.94
N ARG A 858 1.06 -25.97 23.20
CA ARG A 858 2.15 -26.68 23.87
C ARG A 858 2.46 -28.04 23.25
N ALA A 859 1.48 -28.67 22.59
CA ALA A 859 1.70 -29.91 21.82
C ALA A 859 2.39 -29.66 20.47
N GLY A 860 2.63 -28.39 20.10
CA GLY A 860 3.26 -27.99 18.84
C GLY A 860 2.28 -27.94 17.65
N MET A 861 0.98 -27.90 17.92
CA MET A 861 -0.07 -27.81 16.91
C MET A 861 -0.50 -26.36 16.71
N GLN A 862 -0.92 -26.01 15.49
CA GLN A 862 -1.65 -24.76 15.30
C GLN A 862 -3.07 -24.88 15.84
N VAL A 863 -3.66 -23.78 16.27
CA VAL A 863 -4.97 -23.74 16.92
C VAL A 863 -5.88 -22.71 16.26
N ALA A 864 -7.07 -23.15 15.84
CA ALA A 864 -8.18 -22.31 15.43
C ALA A 864 -9.16 -22.13 16.60
N GLY A 865 -9.32 -20.89 17.06
CA GLY A 865 -10.25 -20.52 18.11
C GLY A 865 -11.67 -20.30 17.59
N VAL A 866 -12.71 -20.82 18.25
CA VAL A 866 -14.11 -20.50 17.95
C VAL A 866 -14.74 -19.76 19.13
N ALA A 867 -15.28 -18.56 18.89
CA ALA A 867 -15.77 -17.64 19.93
C ALA A 867 -17.10 -18.06 20.59
N HIS A 868 -17.24 -19.34 20.96
CA HIS A 868 -18.41 -19.87 21.66
C HIS A 868 -18.35 -19.64 23.18
N THR A 869 -17.18 -19.77 23.80
CA THR A 869 -17.00 -19.60 25.25
C THR A 869 -16.53 -18.19 25.63
N TYR A 870 -15.65 -17.58 24.83
CA TYR A 870 -15.11 -16.24 25.05
C TYR A 870 -15.37 -15.33 23.85
N PRO A 871 -15.49 -13.99 24.05
CA PRO A 871 -15.54 -13.03 22.95
C PRO A 871 -14.34 -13.18 22.00
N LEU A 872 -14.56 -12.97 20.69
CA LEU A 872 -13.55 -13.14 19.64
C LEU A 872 -12.19 -12.50 19.95
N HIS A 873 -12.20 -11.26 20.43
CA HIS A 873 -10.98 -10.51 20.74
C HIS A 873 -10.14 -11.11 21.88
N ILE A 874 -10.73 -11.96 22.73
CA ILE A 874 -9.98 -12.72 23.74
C ILE A 874 -9.30 -13.90 23.07
N LEU A 875 -10.02 -14.71 22.28
CA LEU A 875 -9.44 -15.88 21.62
C LEU A 875 -8.34 -15.52 20.62
N GLN A 876 -8.47 -14.39 19.92
CA GLN A 876 -7.43 -13.87 19.01
C GLN A 876 -6.08 -13.60 19.69
N ARG A 877 -6.04 -13.48 21.03
CA ARG A 877 -4.78 -13.29 21.77
C ARG A 877 -4.06 -14.60 22.09
N TRP A 878 -4.77 -15.72 22.05
CA TRP A 878 -4.27 -17.02 22.51
C TRP A 878 -4.16 -18.04 21.38
N ALA A 879 -5.10 -18.03 20.43
CA ALA A 879 -5.10 -18.92 19.28
C ALA A 879 -4.32 -18.31 18.11
N ASN A 880 -3.87 -19.15 17.18
CA ASN A 880 -3.18 -18.72 15.96
C ASN A 880 -4.09 -17.82 15.11
N TRP A 881 -5.38 -18.16 15.09
CA TRP A 881 -6.45 -17.34 14.53
C TRP A 881 -7.76 -17.75 15.18
N ALA A 882 -8.77 -16.90 15.12
CA ALA A 882 -10.09 -17.19 15.69
C ALA A 882 -11.24 -16.69 14.80
N VAL A 883 -12.40 -17.32 14.94
CA VAL A 883 -13.64 -16.97 14.25
C VAL A 883 -14.77 -16.67 15.22
N ASP A 884 -15.69 -15.81 14.79
CA ASP A 884 -16.83 -15.40 15.62
C ASP A 884 -17.94 -16.48 15.63
N ARG A 885 -18.19 -17.12 14.49
CA ARG A 885 -19.19 -18.18 14.34
C ARG A 885 -18.55 -19.45 13.80
N PHE A 886 -19.02 -20.62 14.24
CA PHE A 886 -18.55 -21.91 13.73
C PHE A 886 -18.66 -22.01 12.19
N SER A 887 -19.71 -21.45 11.59
CA SER A 887 -19.91 -21.43 10.14
C SER A 887 -18.82 -20.68 9.37
N ASP A 888 -18.04 -19.84 10.04
CA ASP A 888 -16.94 -19.11 9.42
C ASP A 888 -15.64 -19.95 9.38
N LEU A 889 -15.63 -21.17 9.95
CA LEU A 889 -14.62 -22.22 9.73
C LEU A 889 -14.93 -22.97 8.43
N GLU A 890 -14.37 -22.50 7.32
CA GLU A 890 -14.43 -23.20 6.02
C GLU A 890 -13.07 -23.81 5.67
N LEU A 891 -13.07 -24.93 4.94
CA LEU A 891 -11.82 -25.62 4.56
C LEU A 891 -10.82 -24.69 3.84
N GLU A 892 -11.29 -23.82 2.94
CA GLU A 892 -10.43 -22.86 2.23
C GLU A 892 -9.74 -21.89 3.19
N ARG A 893 -10.50 -21.41 4.20
CA ARG A 893 -9.99 -20.51 5.23
C ARG A 893 -9.00 -21.23 6.16
N ILE A 894 -9.25 -22.49 6.48
CA ILE A 894 -8.32 -23.33 7.23
C ILE A 894 -7.04 -23.54 6.46
N GLN A 895 -7.10 -23.92 5.19
CA GLN A 895 -5.91 -24.13 4.38
C GLN A 895 -5.10 -22.85 4.23
N LYS A 896 -5.78 -21.71 4.05
CA LYS A 896 -5.14 -20.38 4.04
C LYS A 896 -4.44 -20.10 5.36
N ASN A 897 -5.17 -20.15 6.48
CA ASN A 897 -4.63 -19.76 7.79
C ASN A 897 -3.65 -20.79 8.37
N PHE A 898 -3.72 -22.06 7.95
CA PHE A 898 -2.80 -23.11 8.41
C PHE A 898 -1.42 -23.02 7.73
N LEU A 899 -1.40 -22.59 6.47
CA LEU A 899 -0.16 -22.36 5.72
C LEU A 899 0.50 -21.01 6.06
N GLU A 900 -0.20 -20.14 6.79
CA GLU A 900 0.36 -18.95 7.42
C GLU A 900 1.03 -19.38 8.74
N GLU A 901 2.37 -19.25 8.87
CA GLU A 901 3.07 -19.63 10.10
C GLU A 901 2.58 -18.80 11.31
N PRO A 902 2.54 -19.37 12.53
CA PRO A 902 2.11 -18.65 13.72
C PRO A 902 3.08 -17.53 14.09
N LEU A 903 2.55 -16.34 14.39
CA LEU A 903 3.22 -15.38 15.28
C LEU A 903 3.57 -16.11 16.59
N GLN A 904 4.86 -16.34 16.85
CA GLN A 904 5.30 -16.86 18.15
C GLN A 904 4.85 -15.89 19.25
N SER A 905 3.84 -16.31 20.01
CA SER A 905 3.48 -15.68 21.27
C SER A 905 4.62 -15.89 22.27
N GLN A 906 5.37 -14.82 22.55
CA GLN A 906 6.26 -14.75 23.71
C GLN A 906 5.43 -14.99 24.98
N VAL A 907 5.84 -15.98 25.77
CA VAL A 907 5.66 -15.99 27.24
C VAL A 907 6.98 -15.58 27.84
#